data_AF-A0A923AIT8-F1
#
_entry.id   AF-A0A923AIT8-F1
#
_cell.length_a   1.000
_cell.length_b   1.000
_cell.length_c   1.000
_cell.angle_alpha   90.00
_cell.angle_beta   90.00
_cell.angle_gamma   90.00
#
_symmetry.space_group_name_H-M   'P 1'
#
loop_
_entity.id
_entity.type
_entity.pdbx_description
1 polymer ?
#
loop_
_entity_poly.entity_id
_entity_poly.type
_entity_poly.pdbx_seq_one_letter_code
_entity_poly.pdbx_strand_id
1 'polypeptide(L)'
;MAGRNQHHIPQFLQRGFAVAGSGGMKIWRFDTQRAPKKPSSIRSTGAEEYFYSEPSSDGSPTLDDVITHQENPLSDKLIELRSRPIGADVDPHLAAELVNHLAPRTAHLRQTLERGMRQLVSGAAELVTQQDKIERLLGLDKPAPTQAFTDRFSEELMKVQQIEQVAVLGLPDAVLERIAFQQARENFDAAMIEVMPRFERLFAGVLESSNDIARAGHNKALGGNDGPNARFDHLATLRWTLTPAPADGAILPDCVAVAYTAEGMSPLMFANLHDASAVAMPISSQVILVGTLADASPPTEDFNLEAARVSHRFFLSATNIPAIADLRQRIDERAYELVEDAVRNAFKDLMPPVATVLPGESDDDFADDSGGSVTPAVSWELSLIGMYDTVEAARNLTEAIRGIVAAVGYSLPLSRLEGITLSNDYGEALSQIDRGVEGVGPPSSIDPRIGTGIAQTVNVLRNGQIMCRIVLDSGVGFGLLSNESATVDAATNILIRQLMLASLTEVVDLSLPGVILQPIADPLQGWLYNAVGGALDCYVVSHMASGFGDSRELASGWRQLLTEALDRLRETVLPARLAYRYNGDLDALLAVTMPHIHHVLQFAGDLLGHCAAQGVAPVELGSDLAVALDRIGLKNWLPRYAADLETCRLNYGKWKSFDEFLTLNVHVERLMWQFGMIPWSNHEGMRVEVPLGTDAEALMGDALASQGQHSSTP
;
A
#
# COMPACT_ATOMS: atom_id res chain seq x y z
N MET A 1 -28.13 46.36 21.87
CA MET A 1 -28.96 45.14 22.03
C MET A 1 -28.58 44.05 21.02
N ALA A 2 -27.62 44.29 20.11
CA ALA A 2 -27.01 43.25 19.30
C ALA A 2 -26.18 42.27 20.17
N GLY A 3 -25.96 41.05 19.68
CA GLY A 3 -24.87 40.20 20.15
C GLY A 3 -25.23 38.86 20.80
N ARG A 4 -26.28 38.75 21.64
CA ARG A 4 -26.46 37.51 22.43
C ARG A 4 -27.28 36.42 21.75
N ASN A 5 -28.24 36.73 20.89
CA ASN A 5 -29.12 35.72 20.27
C ASN A 5 -29.27 36.05 18.78
N GLN A 6 -28.48 35.40 17.95
CA GLN A 6 -28.29 35.73 16.54
C GLN A 6 -29.03 34.70 15.66
N HIS A 7 -29.83 35.19 14.72
CA HIS A 7 -30.74 34.37 13.91
C HIS A 7 -30.06 33.89 12.63
N HIS A 8 -29.85 32.58 12.52
CA HIS A 8 -29.40 31.91 11.30
C HIS A 8 -30.56 31.58 10.33
N ILE A 9 -31.80 31.67 10.80
CA ILE A 9 -33.00 31.80 9.96
C ILE A 9 -33.70 33.09 10.40
N PRO A 10 -33.75 34.15 9.57
CA PRO A 10 -34.21 35.45 10.05
C PRO A 10 -35.69 35.47 10.46
N GLN A 11 -36.01 36.25 11.49
CA GLN A 11 -37.39 36.33 12.00
C GLN A 11 -38.38 36.84 10.94
N PHE A 12 -37.97 37.74 10.05
CA PHE A 12 -38.83 38.25 8.98
C PHE A 12 -39.22 37.16 7.97
N LEU A 13 -38.33 36.18 7.73
CA LEU A 13 -38.65 34.98 6.95
C LEU A 13 -39.60 34.07 7.74
N GLN A 14 -39.30 33.76 9.00
CA GLN A 14 -40.12 32.88 9.84
C GLN A 14 -41.58 33.37 10.01
N ARG A 15 -41.81 34.70 10.01
CA ARG A 15 -43.17 35.28 10.11
C ARG A 15 -44.14 34.79 9.03
N GLY A 16 -43.64 34.41 7.85
CA GLY A 16 -44.47 33.83 6.79
C GLY A 16 -45.04 32.45 7.12
N PHE A 17 -44.51 31.80 8.16
CA PHE A 17 -44.89 30.48 8.64
C PHE A 17 -45.46 30.53 10.06
N ALA A 18 -45.85 31.70 10.55
CA ALA A 18 -46.41 31.84 11.89
C ALA A 18 -47.79 31.18 12.01
N VAL A 19 -48.09 30.65 13.19
CA VAL A 19 -49.41 30.09 13.52
C VAL A 19 -50.47 31.18 13.39
N ALA A 20 -51.57 30.87 12.70
CA ALA A 20 -52.70 31.78 12.55
C ALA A 20 -53.21 32.28 13.92
N GLY A 21 -53.50 33.58 14.02
CA GLY A 21 -53.95 34.21 15.28
C GLY A 21 -52.86 34.44 16.33
N SER A 22 -51.59 34.10 16.07
CA SER A 22 -50.48 34.34 17.01
C SER A 22 -49.85 35.74 16.95
N GLY A 23 -50.38 36.63 16.10
CA GLY A 23 -49.76 37.93 15.83
C GLY A 23 -48.37 37.83 15.16
N GLY A 24 -48.08 36.70 14.49
CA GLY A 24 -46.79 36.48 13.84
C GLY A 24 -45.67 36.03 14.79
N MET A 25 -45.99 35.66 16.03
CA MET A 25 -44.98 35.46 17.10
C MET A 25 -44.69 33.99 17.43
N LYS A 26 -45.51 33.06 16.96
CA LYS A 26 -45.38 31.63 17.26
C LYS A 26 -45.32 30.78 16.00
N ILE A 27 -44.52 29.71 16.02
CA ILE A 27 -44.29 28.79 14.90
C ILE A 27 -44.14 27.35 15.40
N TRP A 28 -44.52 26.35 14.61
CA TRP A 28 -44.23 24.96 14.95
C TRP A 28 -42.84 24.58 14.45
N ARG A 29 -42.02 24.00 15.33
CA ARG A 29 -40.69 23.47 15.02
C ARG A 29 -40.74 21.95 15.17
N PHE A 30 -40.41 21.23 14.11
CA PHE A 30 -40.38 19.77 14.11
C PHE A 30 -38.93 19.31 14.08
N ASP A 31 -38.51 18.56 15.09
CA ASP A 31 -37.19 17.95 15.19
C ASP A 31 -37.29 16.42 15.24
N THR A 32 -36.20 15.70 14.92
CA THR A 32 -36.20 14.23 14.88
C THR A 32 -36.57 13.58 16.22
N GLN A 33 -36.30 14.22 17.34
CA GLN A 33 -36.41 13.61 18.67
C GLN A 33 -37.85 13.53 19.17
N ARG A 34 -38.65 14.60 19.08
CA ARG A 34 -40.04 14.61 19.56
C ARG A 34 -40.96 15.55 18.77
N ALA A 35 -42.21 15.12 18.59
CA ALA A 35 -43.24 15.96 18.00
C ALA A 35 -43.54 17.15 18.92
N PRO A 36 -43.70 18.37 18.36
CA PRO A 36 -43.90 19.57 19.17
C PRO A 36 -45.27 19.55 19.84
N LYS A 37 -45.29 19.72 21.18
CA LYS A 37 -46.54 19.78 21.96
C LYS A 37 -47.17 21.18 21.97
N LYS A 38 -46.36 22.23 21.75
CA LYS A 38 -46.78 23.65 21.72
C LYS A 38 -45.96 24.40 20.66
N PRO A 39 -46.50 25.46 20.04
CA PRO A 39 -45.74 26.27 19.10
C PRO A 39 -44.70 27.12 19.85
N SER A 40 -43.51 27.21 19.26
CA SER A 40 -42.33 27.91 19.79
C SER A 40 -42.35 29.40 19.42
N SER A 41 -41.63 30.24 20.18
CA SER A 41 -41.46 31.65 19.80
C SER A 41 -40.49 31.78 18.64
N ILE A 42 -40.81 32.64 17.66
CA ILE A 42 -39.87 32.98 16.58
C ILE A 42 -38.60 33.69 17.11
N ARG A 43 -38.65 34.27 18.32
CA ARG A 43 -37.48 34.90 18.97
C ARG A 43 -36.41 33.89 19.37
N SER A 44 -36.78 32.64 19.60
CA SER A 44 -35.89 31.56 20.04
C SER A 44 -35.76 30.43 19.01
N THR A 45 -36.39 30.57 17.85
CA THR A 45 -36.39 29.56 16.78
C THR A 45 -35.43 30.00 15.70
N GLY A 46 -34.60 29.10 15.16
CA GLY A 46 -33.59 29.44 14.15
C GLY A 46 -32.55 30.46 14.63
N ALA A 47 -32.16 30.39 15.91
CA ALA A 47 -31.18 31.29 16.54
C ALA A 47 -30.26 30.55 17.50
N GLU A 48 -29.04 31.05 17.66
CA GLU A 48 -28.02 30.54 18.59
C GLU A 48 -27.29 31.71 19.27
N GLU A 49 -26.71 31.47 20.46
CA GLU A 49 -25.92 32.49 21.12
C GLU A 49 -24.59 32.71 20.39
N TYR A 50 -24.26 33.97 20.07
CA TYR A 50 -23.02 34.38 19.39
C TYR A 50 -22.73 33.64 18.06
N PHE A 51 -23.77 33.27 17.29
CA PHE A 51 -23.64 32.50 16.06
C PHE A 51 -22.65 33.08 15.02
N TYR A 52 -22.71 34.40 14.77
CA TYR A 52 -21.87 35.14 13.82
C TYR A 52 -20.66 35.77 14.50
N SER A 53 -20.84 36.45 15.63
CA SER A 53 -19.76 37.16 16.31
C SER A 53 -20.10 37.45 17.77
N GLU A 54 -19.06 37.52 18.59
CA GLU A 54 -19.15 38.09 19.93
C GLU A 54 -19.25 39.62 19.87
N PRO A 55 -19.76 40.28 20.93
CA PRO A 55 -19.77 41.74 21.01
C PRO A 55 -18.35 42.30 20.89
N SER A 56 -18.16 43.34 20.09
CA SER A 56 -16.86 44.02 20.03
C SER A 56 -16.54 44.70 21.36
N SER A 57 -15.29 44.57 21.81
CA SER A 57 -14.76 45.22 23.01
C SER A 57 -14.42 46.70 22.80
N ASP A 58 -14.15 47.12 21.56
CA ASP A 58 -13.76 48.49 21.18
C ASP A 58 -14.88 49.27 20.46
N GLY A 59 -16.02 48.63 20.21
CA GLY A 59 -17.16 49.23 19.52
C GLY A 59 -17.08 49.19 17.99
N SER A 60 -16.08 48.51 17.41
CA SER A 60 -16.02 48.25 15.97
C SER A 60 -17.25 47.46 15.48
N PRO A 61 -17.73 47.69 14.25
CA PRO A 61 -18.80 46.88 13.65
C PRO A 61 -18.42 45.39 13.64
N THR A 62 -19.31 44.54 14.16
CA THR A 62 -19.16 43.09 14.14
C THR A 62 -19.81 42.46 12.91
N LEU A 63 -19.56 41.18 12.65
CA LEU A 63 -20.21 40.46 11.54
C LEU A 63 -21.75 40.47 11.69
N ASP A 64 -22.25 40.35 12.92
CA ASP A 64 -23.69 40.48 13.23
C ASP A 64 -24.26 41.84 12.82
N ASP A 65 -23.50 42.92 13.02
CA ASP A 65 -23.92 44.27 12.65
C ASP A 65 -23.97 44.43 11.11
N VAL A 66 -22.96 43.91 10.41
CA VAL A 66 -22.90 43.91 8.94
C VAL A 66 -24.10 43.15 8.36
N ILE A 67 -24.34 41.95 8.86
CA ILE A 67 -25.45 41.10 8.45
C ILE A 67 -26.80 41.80 8.72
N THR A 68 -26.98 42.37 9.92
CA THR A 68 -28.22 43.07 10.29
C THR A 68 -28.48 44.26 9.36
N HIS A 69 -27.44 45.01 8.98
CA HIS A 69 -27.55 46.14 8.07
C HIS A 69 -28.00 45.69 6.67
N GLN A 70 -27.44 44.58 6.16
CA GLN A 70 -27.81 43.98 4.88
C GLN A 70 -29.26 43.46 4.86
N GLU A 71 -29.80 43.02 6.00
CA GLU A 71 -31.13 42.42 6.08
C GLU A 71 -32.30 43.41 6.10
N ASN A 72 -32.10 44.62 6.64
CA ASN A 72 -33.19 45.59 6.80
C ASN A 72 -33.95 45.85 5.49
N PRO A 73 -33.29 46.10 4.33
CA PRO A 73 -33.97 46.28 3.06
C PRO A 73 -34.67 45.01 2.55
N LEU A 74 -34.13 43.83 2.84
CA LEU A 74 -34.66 42.54 2.39
C LEU A 74 -35.97 42.18 3.09
N SER A 75 -36.12 42.56 4.35
CA SER A 75 -37.36 42.36 5.10
C SER A 75 -38.56 43.03 4.42
N ASP A 76 -38.39 44.29 4.00
CA ASP A 76 -39.46 45.07 3.36
C ASP A 76 -39.81 44.49 1.97
N LYS A 77 -38.78 44.16 1.18
CA LYS A 77 -38.91 43.50 -0.12
C LYS A 77 -39.66 42.16 0.00
N LEU A 78 -39.37 41.35 1.03
CA LEU A 78 -40.04 40.05 1.23
C LEU A 78 -41.53 40.23 1.62
N ILE A 79 -41.87 41.25 2.40
CA ILE A 79 -43.26 41.57 2.75
C ILE A 79 -44.03 41.94 1.48
N GLU A 80 -43.44 42.75 0.61
CA GLU A 80 -44.02 43.12 -0.67
C GLU A 80 -44.27 41.88 -1.55
N LEU A 81 -43.27 41.00 -1.71
CA LEU A 81 -43.39 39.78 -2.50
C LEU A 81 -44.53 38.87 -2.03
N ARG A 82 -44.71 38.72 -0.71
CA ARG A 82 -45.80 37.90 -0.15
C ARG A 82 -47.20 38.44 -0.43
N SER A 83 -47.32 39.74 -0.74
CA SER A 83 -48.60 40.38 -1.04
C SER A 83 -49.01 40.30 -2.51
N ARG A 84 -48.09 39.89 -3.39
CA ARG A 84 -48.34 39.74 -4.83
C ARG A 84 -49.17 38.48 -5.11
N PRO A 85 -49.95 38.46 -6.21
CA PRO A 85 -50.75 37.30 -6.57
C PRO A 85 -49.86 36.11 -6.96
N ILE A 86 -50.36 34.91 -6.70
CA ILE A 86 -49.75 33.66 -7.17
C ILE A 86 -49.69 33.70 -8.71
N GLY A 87 -48.57 33.24 -9.27
CA GLY A 87 -48.25 33.31 -10.69
C GLY A 87 -47.58 34.60 -11.14
N ALA A 88 -47.41 35.60 -10.25
CA ALA A 88 -46.67 36.80 -10.59
C ALA A 88 -45.19 36.50 -10.88
N ASP A 89 -44.67 37.08 -11.96
CA ASP A 89 -43.24 37.11 -12.22
C ASP A 89 -42.55 38.01 -11.17
N VAL A 90 -41.35 37.59 -10.76
CA VAL A 90 -40.51 38.31 -9.79
C VAL A 90 -39.25 38.77 -10.52
N ASP A 91 -38.79 39.99 -10.20
CA ASP A 91 -37.52 40.50 -10.73
C ASP A 91 -36.37 39.52 -10.37
N PRO A 92 -35.65 38.98 -11.37
CA PRO A 92 -34.59 38.02 -11.14
C PRO A 92 -33.49 38.52 -10.21
N HIS A 93 -33.17 39.82 -10.25
CA HIS A 93 -32.14 40.39 -9.37
C HIS A 93 -32.60 40.42 -7.92
N LEU A 94 -33.87 40.79 -7.68
CA LEU A 94 -34.48 40.77 -6.36
C LEU A 94 -34.53 39.34 -5.77
N ALA A 95 -34.96 38.37 -6.56
CA ALA A 95 -35.04 36.98 -6.11
C ALA A 95 -33.64 36.40 -5.84
N ALA A 96 -32.68 36.65 -6.73
CA ALA A 96 -31.28 36.27 -6.56
C ALA A 96 -30.66 36.91 -5.31
N GLU A 97 -30.93 38.19 -5.05
CA GLU A 97 -30.47 38.90 -3.85
C GLU A 97 -30.99 38.23 -2.57
N LEU A 98 -32.29 37.94 -2.50
CA LEU A 98 -32.91 37.26 -1.35
C LEU A 98 -32.31 35.88 -1.12
N VAL A 99 -32.25 35.05 -2.16
CA VAL A 99 -31.79 33.65 -2.06
C VAL A 99 -30.29 33.59 -1.75
N ASN A 100 -29.46 34.39 -2.44
CA ASN A 100 -28.02 34.45 -2.22
C ASN A 100 -27.65 34.97 -0.83
N HIS A 101 -28.49 35.81 -0.23
CA HIS A 101 -28.25 36.33 1.11
C HIS A 101 -28.75 35.39 2.22
N LEU A 102 -29.87 34.69 2.00
CA LEU A 102 -30.51 33.84 3.01
C LEU A 102 -30.03 32.40 3.04
N ALA A 103 -29.59 31.81 1.93
CA ALA A 103 -29.15 30.42 1.91
C ALA A 103 -27.81 30.15 2.64
N PRO A 104 -26.76 31.00 2.50
CA PRO A 104 -25.46 30.71 3.09
C PRO A 104 -25.44 30.76 4.62
N ARG A 105 -26.29 31.58 5.23
CA ARG A 105 -26.19 31.96 6.65
C ARG A 105 -26.69 30.90 7.65
N THR A 106 -27.11 29.75 7.16
CA THR A 106 -27.84 28.74 7.93
C THR A 106 -26.91 27.92 8.83
N ALA A 107 -27.42 27.46 9.97
CA ALA A 107 -26.70 26.51 10.81
C ALA A 107 -26.53 25.15 10.11
N HIS A 108 -27.41 24.83 9.16
CA HIS A 108 -27.32 23.68 8.26
C HIS A 108 -25.96 23.63 7.57
N LEU A 109 -25.56 24.71 6.87
CA LEU A 109 -24.26 24.76 6.17
C LEU A 109 -23.08 24.48 7.11
N ARG A 110 -23.05 25.13 8.28
CA ARG A 110 -21.96 24.99 9.25
C ARG A 110 -21.82 23.55 9.77
N GLN A 111 -22.94 22.93 10.12
CA GLN A 111 -22.95 21.58 10.68
C GLN A 111 -22.56 20.53 9.63
N THR A 112 -23.04 20.70 8.39
CA THR A 112 -22.65 19.82 7.29
C THR A 112 -21.15 19.93 6.99
N LEU A 113 -20.57 21.15 7.04
CA LEU A 113 -19.11 21.35 6.91
C LEU A 113 -18.33 20.70 8.05
N GLU A 114 -18.78 20.86 9.30
CA GLU A 114 -18.15 20.21 10.46
C GLU A 114 -18.16 18.69 10.30
N ARG A 115 -19.31 18.11 9.94
CA ARG A 115 -19.49 16.67 9.73
C ARG A 115 -18.60 16.15 8.60
N GLY A 116 -18.59 16.84 7.46
CA GLY A 116 -17.75 16.46 6.32
C GLY A 116 -16.27 16.51 6.65
N MET A 117 -15.82 17.55 7.36
CA MET A 117 -14.43 17.62 7.80
C MET A 117 -14.08 16.50 8.79
N ARG A 118 -14.96 16.20 9.76
CA ARG A 118 -14.75 15.07 10.69
C ARG A 118 -14.63 13.75 9.92
N GLN A 119 -15.50 13.50 8.94
CA GLN A 119 -15.44 12.28 8.12
C GLN A 119 -14.17 12.22 7.25
N LEU A 120 -13.76 13.34 6.63
CA LEU A 120 -12.51 13.41 5.86
C LEU A 120 -11.30 13.12 6.75
N VAL A 121 -11.21 13.75 7.92
CA VAL A 121 -10.09 13.55 8.85
C VAL A 121 -10.07 12.11 9.37
N SER A 122 -11.23 11.54 9.71
CA SER A 122 -11.31 10.14 10.12
C SER A 122 -10.90 9.17 9.01
N GLY A 123 -11.35 9.40 7.77
CA GLY A 123 -10.95 8.58 6.62
C GLY A 123 -9.46 8.69 6.31
N ALA A 124 -8.88 9.89 6.41
CA ALA A 124 -7.44 10.10 6.28
C ALA A 124 -6.66 9.41 7.41
N ALA A 125 -7.14 9.51 8.65
CA ALA A 125 -6.54 8.83 9.78
C ALA A 125 -6.55 7.30 9.60
N GLU A 126 -7.65 6.72 9.11
CA GLU A 126 -7.74 5.28 8.82
C GLU A 126 -6.76 4.83 7.72
N LEU A 127 -6.59 5.63 6.66
CA LEU A 127 -5.60 5.33 5.62
C LEU A 127 -4.18 5.38 6.16
N VAL A 128 -3.87 6.36 7.01
CA VAL A 128 -2.52 6.57 7.55
C VAL A 128 -2.19 5.57 8.66
N THR A 129 -3.17 5.06 9.41
CA THR A 129 -2.92 4.05 10.44
C THR A 129 -2.69 2.65 9.87
N GLN A 130 -2.93 2.43 8.58
CA GLN A 130 -2.69 1.15 7.90
C GLN A 130 -1.32 1.14 7.20
N GLN A 131 -0.32 0.58 7.89
CA GLN A 131 1.08 0.52 7.44
C GLN A 131 1.24 -0.04 6.02
N ASP A 132 0.59 -1.18 5.71
CA ASP A 132 0.66 -1.81 4.38
C ASP A 132 0.17 -0.89 3.25
N LYS A 133 -0.84 -0.06 3.53
CA LYS A 133 -1.36 0.89 2.53
C LYS A 133 -0.36 2.01 2.27
N ILE A 134 0.30 2.52 3.31
CA ILE A 134 1.36 3.53 3.15
C ILE A 134 2.53 2.92 2.36
N GLU A 135 2.94 1.71 2.70
CA GLU A 135 4.04 1.03 2.01
C GLU A 135 3.77 0.92 0.51
N ARG A 136 2.57 0.45 0.14
CA ARG A 136 2.11 0.37 -1.26
C ARG A 136 1.97 1.74 -1.92
N LEU A 137 1.47 2.74 -1.19
CA LEU A 137 1.31 4.11 -1.70
C LEU A 137 2.67 4.76 -2.01
N LEU A 138 3.71 4.40 -1.26
CA LEU A 138 5.10 4.81 -1.50
C LEU A 138 5.82 3.89 -2.50
N GLY A 139 5.19 2.78 -2.91
CA GLY A 139 5.77 1.77 -3.80
C GLY A 139 6.95 1.01 -3.19
N LEU A 140 7.04 0.96 -1.86
CA LEU A 140 8.10 0.26 -1.12
C LEU A 140 7.85 -1.24 -0.99
N ASP A 141 6.67 -1.71 -1.37
CA ASP A 141 6.29 -3.13 -1.42
C ASP A 141 6.93 -3.87 -2.62
N LYS A 142 7.66 -3.16 -3.50
CA LYS A 142 8.31 -3.71 -4.70
C LYS A 142 9.81 -3.89 -4.50
N PRO A 143 10.45 -4.86 -5.19
CA PRO A 143 11.89 -5.10 -5.07
C PRO A 143 12.77 -4.01 -5.70
N ALA A 144 12.22 -3.18 -6.60
CA ALA A 144 12.93 -2.15 -7.34
C ALA A 144 12.20 -0.79 -7.27
N PRO A 145 12.92 0.34 -7.49
CA PRO A 145 12.33 1.67 -7.50
C PRO A 145 11.12 1.75 -8.42
N THR A 146 10.04 2.36 -7.91
CA THR A 146 8.80 2.57 -8.65
C THR A 146 8.66 4.03 -9.05
N GLN A 147 7.89 4.31 -10.10
CA GLN A 147 7.61 5.70 -10.50
C GLN A 147 7.04 6.53 -9.33
N ALA A 148 6.18 5.93 -8.50
CA ALA A 148 5.62 6.58 -7.31
C ALA A 148 6.69 6.99 -6.31
N PHE A 149 7.74 6.17 -6.14
CA PHE A 149 8.89 6.51 -5.32
C PHE A 149 9.72 7.60 -5.99
N THR A 150 10.08 7.42 -7.27
CA THR A 150 10.90 8.35 -8.05
C THR A 150 10.33 9.77 -8.04
N ASP A 151 9.05 9.92 -8.35
CA ASP A 151 8.39 11.23 -8.41
C ASP A 151 8.42 11.94 -7.06
N ARG A 152 8.29 11.20 -5.96
CA ARG A 152 8.22 11.75 -4.60
C ARG A 152 9.59 12.00 -3.97
N PHE A 153 10.62 11.27 -4.38
CA PHE A 153 11.95 11.33 -3.80
C PHE A 153 13.00 12.01 -4.70
N SER A 154 12.67 12.31 -5.96
CA SER A 154 13.60 12.97 -6.91
C SER A 154 14.17 14.28 -6.37
N GLU A 155 13.36 15.11 -5.71
CA GLU A 155 13.82 16.39 -5.12
C GLU A 155 14.80 16.18 -3.96
N GLU A 156 14.58 15.18 -3.11
CA GLU A 156 15.48 14.86 -2.00
C GLU A 156 16.77 14.20 -2.50
N LEU A 157 16.67 13.35 -3.54
CA LEU A 157 17.83 12.74 -4.18
C LEU A 157 18.78 13.80 -4.75
N MET A 158 18.25 14.85 -5.37
CA MET A 158 19.05 15.99 -5.85
C MET A 158 19.80 16.71 -4.71
N LYS A 159 19.24 16.77 -3.50
CA LYS A 159 19.95 17.35 -2.34
C LYS A 159 21.08 16.45 -1.87
N VAL A 160 20.87 15.13 -1.86
CA VAL A 160 21.90 14.15 -1.49
C VAL A 160 23.09 14.20 -2.46
N GLN A 161 22.84 14.41 -3.75
CA GLN A 161 23.88 14.55 -4.76
C GLN A 161 24.76 15.80 -4.57
N GLN A 162 24.25 16.83 -3.90
CA GLN A 162 25.02 18.04 -3.59
C GLN A 162 25.96 17.86 -2.40
N ILE A 163 25.86 16.75 -1.67
CA ILE A 163 26.79 16.41 -0.60
C ILE A 163 28.13 16.05 -1.25
N GLU A 164 29.18 16.82 -0.94
CA GLU A 164 30.51 16.69 -1.53
C GLU A 164 31.04 15.24 -1.49
N GLN A 165 30.82 14.53 -0.38
CA GLN A 165 31.24 13.13 -0.19
C GLN A 165 30.56 12.16 -1.15
N VAL A 166 29.31 12.42 -1.54
CA VAL A 166 28.53 11.61 -2.48
C VAL A 166 28.87 12.01 -3.92
N ALA A 167 28.96 13.32 -4.18
CA ALA A 167 29.33 13.85 -5.50
C ALA A 167 30.69 13.33 -5.99
N VAL A 168 31.66 13.20 -5.08
CA VAL A 168 33.01 12.68 -5.38
C VAL A 168 32.98 11.23 -5.87
N LEU A 169 31.94 10.45 -5.56
CA LEU A 169 31.81 9.07 -6.03
C LEU A 169 31.44 8.97 -7.52
N GLY A 170 30.88 10.04 -8.11
CA GLY A 170 30.51 10.06 -9.53
C GLY A 170 29.50 8.99 -9.95
N LEU A 171 28.69 8.49 -9.00
CA LEU A 171 27.71 7.42 -9.26
C LEU A 171 26.55 7.92 -10.12
N PRO A 172 26.00 7.07 -11.02
CA PRO A 172 24.78 7.40 -11.75
C PRO A 172 23.56 7.59 -10.83
N ASP A 173 22.64 8.46 -11.23
CA ASP A 173 21.39 8.74 -10.51
C ASP A 173 20.60 7.47 -10.19
N ALA A 174 20.49 6.55 -11.16
CA ALA A 174 19.78 5.28 -10.99
C ALA A 174 20.40 4.37 -9.90
N VAL A 175 21.70 4.49 -9.64
CA VAL A 175 22.38 3.75 -8.55
C VAL A 175 22.04 4.39 -7.21
N LEU A 176 22.13 5.71 -7.11
CA LEU A 176 21.78 6.45 -5.90
C LEU A 176 20.31 6.27 -5.53
N GLU A 177 19.42 6.32 -6.51
CA GLU A 177 17.99 6.06 -6.33
C GLU A 177 17.74 4.65 -5.80
N ARG A 178 18.40 3.64 -6.37
CA ARG A 178 18.26 2.24 -5.93
C ARG A 178 18.75 2.04 -4.49
N ILE A 179 19.86 2.68 -4.10
CA ILE A 179 20.36 2.67 -2.71
C ILE A 179 19.34 3.34 -1.78
N ALA A 180 18.86 4.54 -2.13
CA ALA A 180 17.89 5.29 -1.32
C ALA A 180 16.58 4.51 -1.16
N PHE A 181 16.12 3.86 -2.23
CA PHE A 181 14.94 3.01 -2.24
C PHE A 181 15.07 1.84 -1.27
N GLN A 182 16.17 1.07 -1.34
CA GLN A 182 16.38 -0.04 -0.40
C GLN A 182 16.52 0.43 1.05
N GLN A 183 17.19 1.57 1.27
CA GLN A 183 17.26 2.15 2.61
C GLN A 183 15.89 2.55 3.15
N ALA A 184 15.01 3.10 2.30
CA ALA A 184 13.64 3.42 2.67
C ALA A 184 12.83 2.15 2.97
N ARG A 185 12.93 1.10 2.13
CA ARG A 185 12.27 -0.19 2.34
C ARG A 185 12.67 -0.84 3.66
N GLU A 186 13.97 -0.96 3.91
CA GLU A 186 14.48 -1.65 5.11
C GLU A 186 14.10 -0.92 6.40
N ASN A 187 14.04 0.41 6.39
CA ASN A 187 13.77 1.19 7.60
C ASN A 187 12.31 1.67 7.70
N PHE A 188 11.44 1.26 6.78
CA PHE A 188 10.05 1.70 6.75
C PHE A 188 9.34 1.43 8.07
N ASP A 189 9.39 0.20 8.58
CA ASP A 189 8.67 -0.17 9.81
C ASP A 189 9.15 0.64 11.01
N ALA A 190 10.47 0.82 11.14
CA ALA A 190 11.06 1.63 12.20
C ALA A 190 10.65 3.11 12.09
N ALA A 191 10.65 3.66 10.87
CA ALA A 191 10.21 5.03 10.61
C ALA A 191 8.72 5.21 10.93
N MET A 192 7.88 4.24 10.56
CA MET A 192 6.44 4.28 10.84
C MET A 192 6.15 4.26 12.34
N ILE A 193 6.89 3.47 13.14
CA ILE A 193 6.77 3.46 14.60
C ILE A 193 7.06 4.85 15.19
N GLU A 194 8.06 5.58 14.66
CA GLU A 194 8.40 6.92 15.16
C GLU A 194 7.37 7.98 14.74
N VAL A 195 6.86 7.87 13.51
CA VAL A 195 6.05 8.93 12.87
C VAL A 195 4.56 8.78 13.20
N MET A 196 4.05 7.56 13.37
CA MET A 196 2.61 7.30 13.59
C MET A 196 2.02 8.09 14.76
N PRO A 197 2.65 8.12 15.96
CA PRO A 197 2.09 8.87 17.10
C PRO A 197 2.03 10.38 16.87
N ARG A 198 2.77 10.93 15.89
CA ARG A 198 2.68 12.34 15.51
C ARG A 198 1.45 12.59 14.63
N PHE A 199 1.18 11.71 13.67
CA PHE A 199 -0.02 11.79 12.84
C PHE A 199 -1.30 11.60 13.66
N GLU A 200 -1.34 10.62 14.57
CA GLU A 200 -2.49 10.41 15.45
C GLU A 200 -2.83 11.65 16.27
N ARG A 201 -1.81 12.30 16.86
CA ARG A 201 -1.98 13.55 17.60
C ARG A 201 -2.46 14.69 16.72
N LEU A 202 -1.93 14.79 15.50
CA LEU A 202 -2.32 15.82 14.54
C LEU A 202 -3.80 15.65 14.15
N PHE A 203 -4.23 14.44 13.80
CA PHE A 203 -5.64 14.17 13.46
C PHE A 203 -6.57 14.38 14.65
N ALA A 204 -6.18 13.94 15.85
CA ALA A 204 -6.94 14.20 17.07
C ALA A 204 -7.13 15.72 17.31
N GLY A 205 -6.07 16.51 17.17
CA GLY A 205 -6.14 17.96 17.32
C GLY A 205 -7.07 18.65 16.32
N VAL A 206 -7.09 18.19 15.06
CA VAL A 206 -8.02 18.70 14.04
C VAL A 206 -9.47 18.30 14.37
N LEU A 207 -9.70 17.07 14.83
CA LEU A 207 -11.03 16.60 15.23
C LEU A 207 -11.59 17.33 16.46
N GLU A 208 -10.72 17.69 17.41
CA GLU A 208 -11.09 18.50 18.58
C GLU A 208 -11.46 19.93 18.17
N SER A 209 -10.68 20.51 17.25
CA SER A 209 -10.86 21.90 16.78
C SER A 209 -11.86 22.05 15.63
N SER A 210 -12.53 20.96 15.23
CA SER A 210 -13.31 20.93 13.98
C SER A 210 -14.45 21.96 13.97
N ASN A 211 -15.06 22.18 15.13
CA ASN A 211 -16.16 23.13 15.29
C ASN A 211 -15.68 24.57 15.08
N ASP A 212 -14.53 24.92 15.66
CA ASP A 212 -13.96 26.26 15.56
C ASP A 212 -13.47 26.56 14.14
N ILE A 213 -12.86 25.58 13.48
CA ILE A 213 -12.42 25.68 12.08
C ILE A 213 -13.63 25.90 11.16
N ALA A 214 -14.69 25.09 11.29
CA ALA A 214 -15.91 25.23 10.49
C ALA A 214 -16.60 26.57 10.74
N ARG A 215 -16.66 27.02 12.01
CA ARG A 215 -17.22 28.33 12.39
C ARG A 215 -16.42 29.48 11.80
N ALA A 216 -15.09 29.47 11.94
CA ALA A 216 -14.22 30.51 11.42
C ALA A 216 -14.28 30.61 9.89
N GLY A 217 -14.23 29.47 9.19
CA GLY A 217 -14.35 29.40 7.73
C GLY A 217 -15.71 29.92 7.24
N HIS A 218 -16.81 29.49 7.86
CA HIS A 218 -18.15 29.98 7.53
C HIS A 218 -18.28 31.48 7.77
N ASN A 219 -17.84 31.99 8.92
CA ASN A 219 -17.91 33.42 9.25
C ASN A 219 -17.08 34.27 8.27
N LYS A 220 -15.90 33.80 7.87
CA LYS A 220 -15.07 34.46 6.86
C LYS A 220 -15.79 34.53 5.50
N ALA A 221 -16.46 33.45 5.09
CA ALA A 221 -17.22 33.42 3.84
C ALA A 221 -18.42 34.38 3.87
N LEU A 222 -19.12 34.48 5.00
CA LEU A 222 -20.22 35.43 5.18
C LEU A 222 -19.74 36.89 5.16
N GLY A 223 -18.62 37.19 5.82
CA GLY A 223 -18.05 38.53 5.86
C GLY A 223 -17.52 39.04 4.52
N GLY A 224 -17.28 38.14 3.55
CA GLY A 224 -16.89 38.48 2.18
C GLY A 224 -18.04 38.55 1.19
N ASN A 225 -19.30 38.33 1.63
CA ASN A 225 -20.46 38.20 0.74
C ASN A 225 -21.14 39.55 0.43
N ASP A 226 -20.34 40.59 0.16
CA ASP A 226 -20.81 41.93 -0.21
C ASP A 226 -21.03 42.04 -1.73
N GLY A 227 -22.28 41.90 -2.18
CA GLY A 227 -22.69 42.17 -3.57
C GLY A 227 -22.74 40.97 -4.51
N PRO A 228 -22.77 41.21 -5.85
CA PRO A 228 -22.83 40.16 -6.86
C PRO A 228 -21.64 39.21 -6.75
N ASN A 229 -21.94 37.93 -6.63
CA ASN A 229 -20.99 36.82 -6.66
C ASN A 229 -21.44 35.83 -7.75
N ALA A 230 -20.61 34.82 -8.05
CA ALA A 230 -20.94 33.85 -9.11
C ALA A 230 -22.31 33.17 -8.92
N ARG A 231 -22.73 32.93 -7.68
CA ARG A 231 -24.06 32.37 -7.37
C ARG A 231 -25.17 33.40 -7.62
N PHE A 232 -25.00 34.65 -7.22
CA PHE A 232 -25.93 35.72 -7.53
C PHE A 232 -26.11 35.86 -9.03
N ASP A 233 -25.00 35.93 -9.79
CA ASP A 233 -25.04 36.07 -11.25
C ASP A 233 -25.80 34.91 -11.88
N HIS A 234 -25.55 33.68 -11.43
CA HIS A 234 -26.29 32.51 -11.89
C HIS A 234 -27.78 32.57 -11.52
N LEU A 235 -28.13 32.84 -10.27
CA LEU A 235 -29.52 32.94 -9.80
C LEU A 235 -30.28 34.06 -10.54
N ALA A 236 -29.61 35.15 -10.91
CA ALA A 236 -30.19 36.26 -11.66
C ALA A 236 -30.50 35.90 -13.13
N THR A 237 -29.96 34.80 -13.65
CA THR A 237 -30.33 34.28 -14.98
C THR A 237 -31.64 33.50 -15.00
N LEU A 238 -32.13 33.05 -13.84
CA LEU A 238 -33.34 32.24 -13.73
C LEU A 238 -34.60 33.11 -13.90
N ARG A 239 -35.67 32.50 -14.42
CA ARG A 239 -37.00 33.10 -14.40
C ARG A 239 -37.67 32.80 -13.06
N TRP A 240 -37.99 33.83 -12.30
CA TRP A 240 -38.58 33.70 -10.96
C TRP A 240 -40.09 33.95 -10.96
N THR A 241 -40.84 33.08 -10.28
CA THR A 241 -42.30 33.15 -10.16
C THR A 241 -42.76 32.81 -8.74
N LEU A 242 -43.94 33.32 -8.37
CA LEU A 242 -44.61 32.95 -7.12
C LEU A 242 -45.53 31.75 -7.35
N THR A 243 -45.24 30.63 -6.73
CA THR A 243 -45.95 29.36 -6.94
C THR A 243 -46.77 29.00 -5.70
N PRO A 244 -47.98 28.40 -5.85
CA PRO A 244 -48.76 28.00 -4.69
C PRO A 244 -48.04 26.93 -3.87
N ALA A 245 -48.15 27.01 -2.54
CA ALA A 245 -47.71 25.96 -1.64
C ALA A 245 -48.60 24.70 -1.73
N PRO A 246 -48.12 23.53 -1.24
CA PRO A 246 -48.95 22.35 -1.06
C PRO A 246 -50.21 22.63 -0.22
N ALA A 247 -51.27 21.84 -0.40
CA ALA A 247 -52.56 22.04 0.28
C ALA A 247 -52.45 22.05 1.82
N ASP A 248 -51.51 21.28 2.37
CA ASP A 248 -51.20 21.22 3.79
C ASP A 248 -50.44 22.43 4.33
N GLY A 249 -49.97 23.31 3.43
CA GLY A 249 -49.10 24.44 3.68
C GLY A 249 -47.62 24.08 3.53
N ALA A 250 -46.80 24.97 2.96
CA ALA A 250 -45.37 24.75 2.79
C ALA A 250 -44.64 24.72 4.15
N ILE A 251 -43.69 23.81 4.30
CA ILE A 251 -42.70 23.85 5.38
C ILE A 251 -41.52 24.75 4.98
N LEU A 252 -40.83 25.31 5.98
CA LEU A 252 -39.55 26.00 5.81
C LEU A 252 -38.42 25.07 6.28
N PRO A 253 -37.62 24.51 5.37
CA PRO A 253 -36.46 23.69 5.75
C PRO A 253 -35.38 24.56 6.41
N ASP A 254 -34.52 23.96 7.24
CA ASP A 254 -33.44 24.69 7.94
C ASP A 254 -32.28 25.14 7.04
N CYS A 255 -32.21 24.65 5.81
CA CYS A 255 -31.35 25.14 4.73
C CYS A 255 -31.94 26.34 3.96
N VAL A 256 -33.20 26.71 4.26
CA VAL A 256 -33.96 27.86 3.70
C VAL A 256 -34.28 27.77 2.20
N ALA A 257 -33.32 27.42 1.36
CA ALA A 257 -33.47 27.28 -0.08
C ALA A 257 -32.91 25.95 -0.58
N VAL A 258 -33.57 25.40 -1.60
CA VAL A 258 -33.26 24.10 -2.19
C VAL A 258 -33.10 24.23 -3.69
N ALA A 259 -32.29 23.36 -4.28
CA ALA A 259 -32.16 23.19 -5.71
C ALA A 259 -32.68 21.82 -6.12
N TYR A 260 -33.30 21.75 -7.30
CA TYR A 260 -33.71 20.50 -7.94
C TYR A 260 -32.63 20.10 -8.93
N THR A 261 -32.02 18.95 -8.71
CA THR A 261 -30.98 18.37 -9.56
C THR A 261 -31.48 17.06 -10.18
N ALA A 262 -30.70 16.46 -11.08
CA ALA A 262 -31.02 15.16 -11.65
C ALA A 262 -31.15 14.05 -10.58
N GLU A 263 -30.44 14.18 -9.46
CA GLU A 263 -30.42 13.23 -8.34
C GLU A 263 -31.52 13.53 -7.30
N GLY A 264 -32.30 14.60 -7.50
CA GLY A 264 -33.37 15.05 -6.64
C GLY A 264 -33.11 16.42 -6.00
N MET A 265 -33.88 16.73 -4.96
CA MET A 265 -33.74 17.97 -4.20
C MET A 265 -32.50 17.93 -3.29
N SER A 266 -31.72 19.01 -3.31
CA SER A 266 -30.52 19.24 -2.48
C SER A 266 -30.55 20.63 -1.84
N PRO A 267 -29.96 20.86 -0.65
CA PRO A 267 -29.77 22.20 -0.12
C PRO A 267 -28.99 23.07 -1.12
N LEU A 268 -29.45 24.29 -1.36
CA LEU A 268 -28.88 25.15 -2.41
C LEU A 268 -27.35 25.33 -2.30
N MET A 269 -26.84 25.37 -1.08
CA MET A 269 -25.41 25.58 -0.80
C MET A 269 -24.50 24.43 -1.21
N PHE A 270 -25.07 23.23 -1.43
CA PHE A 270 -24.34 22.03 -1.82
C PHE A 270 -24.68 21.55 -3.24
N ALA A 271 -25.61 22.21 -3.91
CA ALA A 271 -26.00 21.87 -5.27
C ALA A 271 -25.05 22.50 -6.30
N ASN A 272 -24.71 21.76 -7.36
CA ASN A 272 -24.14 22.37 -8.55
C ASN A 272 -25.24 23.15 -9.30
N LEU A 273 -25.19 24.47 -9.22
CA LEU A 273 -26.21 25.34 -9.83
C LEU A 273 -26.29 25.18 -11.35
N HIS A 274 -25.18 24.84 -12.01
CA HIS A 274 -25.18 24.59 -13.45
C HIS A 274 -26.03 23.39 -13.88
N ASP A 275 -26.21 22.42 -12.98
CA ASP A 275 -26.99 21.20 -13.21
C ASP A 275 -28.39 21.28 -12.58
N ALA A 276 -28.72 22.40 -11.94
CA ALA A 276 -30.00 22.59 -11.28
C ALA A 276 -31.09 22.98 -12.29
N SER A 277 -32.18 22.20 -12.32
CA SER A 277 -33.35 22.48 -13.16
C SER A 277 -34.23 23.59 -12.58
N ALA A 278 -34.23 23.74 -11.25
CA ALA A 278 -34.98 24.76 -10.54
C ALA A 278 -34.36 25.06 -9.16
N VAL A 279 -34.67 26.25 -8.63
CA VAL A 279 -34.37 26.65 -7.25
C VAL A 279 -35.68 27.05 -6.58
N ALA A 280 -35.92 26.59 -5.36
CA ALA A 280 -37.10 26.94 -4.58
C ALA A 280 -36.74 27.46 -3.19
N MET A 281 -37.44 28.52 -2.76
CA MET A 281 -37.34 29.07 -1.42
C MET A 281 -38.75 29.36 -0.89
N PRO A 282 -39.24 28.61 0.11
CA PRO A 282 -40.51 28.89 0.76
C PRO A 282 -40.48 30.26 1.44
N ILE A 283 -41.35 31.17 1.02
CA ILE A 283 -41.43 32.51 1.62
C ILE A 283 -42.59 32.64 2.60
N SER A 284 -43.60 31.78 2.53
CA SER A 284 -44.68 31.66 3.51
C SER A 284 -45.28 30.25 3.49
N SER A 285 -46.20 29.95 4.40
CA SER A 285 -46.95 28.68 4.35
C SER A 285 -47.84 28.53 3.12
N GLN A 286 -48.04 29.59 2.33
CA GLN A 286 -48.94 29.62 1.17
C GLN A 286 -48.21 29.83 -0.16
N VAL A 287 -46.96 30.32 -0.14
CA VAL A 287 -46.24 30.75 -1.34
C VAL A 287 -44.79 30.29 -1.31
N ILE A 288 -44.35 29.72 -2.43
CA ILE A 288 -42.97 29.33 -2.68
C ILE A 288 -42.42 30.22 -3.80
N LEU A 289 -41.24 30.81 -3.61
CA LEU A 289 -40.52 31.52 -4.65
C LEU A 289 -39.73 30.50 -5.46
N VAL A 290 -40.02 30.35 -6.76
CA VAL A 290 -39.39 29.35 -7.62
C VAL A 290 -38.72 30.00 -8.82
N GLY A 291 -37.44 29.70 -9.02
CA GLY A 291 -36.62 30.08 -10.16
C GLY A 291 -36.39 28.89 -11.07
N THR A 292 -36.70 29.00 -12.36
CA THR A 292 -36.47 27.93 -13.34
C THR A 292 -35.68 28.45 -14.55
N LEU A 293 -35.00 27.54 -15.26
CA LEU A 293 -34.51 27.84 -16.59
C LEU A 293 -35.72 28.07 -17.52
N ALA A 294 -35.60 29.02 -18.45
CA ALA A 294 -36.66 29.31 -19.42
C ALA A 294 -37.09 27.99 -20.08
N ASP A 295 -38.38 27.63 -19.93
CA ASP A 295 -39.06 26.42 -20.44
C ASP A 295 -39.30 25.27 -19.44
N ALA A 296 -38.79 25.33 -18.20
CA ALA A 296 -39.06 24.31 -17.18
C ALA A 296 -40.26 24.65 -16.28
N SER A 297 -41.17 23.68 -16.08
CA SER A 297 -42.28 23.77 -15.12
C SER A 297 -41.79 23.57 -13.68
N PRO A 298 -42.31 24.33 -12.69
CA PRO A 298 -41.88 24.23 -11.31
C PRO A 298 -42.34 22.90 -10.68
N PRO A 299 -41.42 22.07 -10.14
CA PRO A 299 -41.78 20.81 -9.48
C PRO A 299 -42.35 21.09 -8.08
N THR A 300 -43.66 21.29 -7.99
CA THR A 300 -44.36 21.59 -6.72
C THR A 300 -44.96 20.38 -6.02
N GLU A 301 -45.09 19.26 -6.74
CA GLU A 301 -45.52 17.99 -6.15
C GLU A 301 -44.47 17.51 -5.14
N ASP A 302 -44.91 17.00 -4.00
CA ASP A 302 -44.06 16.47 -2.92
C ASP A 302 -43.04 17.43 -2.29
N PHE A 303 -43.18 18.75 -2.50
CA PHE A 303 -42.24 19.76 -1.95
C PHE A 303 -41.94 19.54 -0.46
N ASN A 304 -42.97 19.36 0.38
CA ASN A 304 -42.79 19.20 1.82
C ASN A 304 -42.02 17.93 2.19
N LEU A 305 -42.25 16.84 1.46
CA LEU A 305 -41.54 15.58 1.70
C LEU A 305 -40.05 15.76 1.41
N GLU A 306 -39.73 16.29 0.24
CA GLU A 306 -38.35 16.47 -0.20
C GLU A 306 -37.64 17.56 0.62
N ALA A 307 -38.32 18.65 0.98
CA ALA A 307 -37.80 19.69 1.87
C ALA A 307 -37.48 19.15 3.27
N ALA A 308 -38.27 18.19 3.78
CA ALA A 308 -37.98 17.53 5.04
C ALA A 308 -36.73 16.64 4.93
N ARG A 309 -36.58 15.90 3.82
CA ARG A 309 -35.41 15.03 3.55
C ARG A 309 -34.08 15.76 3.50
N VAL A 310 -34.09 16.99 3.00
CA VAL A 310 -32.90 17.85 2.92
C VAL A 310 -32.69 18.75 4.15
N SER A 311 -33.62 18.74 5.12
CA SER A 311 -33.44 19.43 6.40
C SER A 311 -32.49 18.63 7.30
N HIS A 312 -31.66 19.30 8.10
CA HIS A 312 -30.63 18.62 8.92
C HIS A 312 -31.08 18.39 10.37
N ARG A 313 -31.64 19.39 11.04
CA ARG A 313 -32.08 19.30 12.45
C ARG A 313 -33.57 19.48 12.63
N PHE A 314 -34.17 20.37 11.84
CA PHE A 314 -35.57 20.69 11.95
C PHE A 314 -36.13 21.31 10.67
N PHE A 315 -37.46 21.34 10.57
CA PHE A 315 -38.17 22.26 9.69
C PHE A 315 -39.22 23.04 10.49
N LEU A 316 -39.68 24.15 9.92
CA LEU A 316 -40.69 25.01 10.53
C LEU A 316 -42.00 24.96 9.75
N SER A 317 -43.14 25.04 10.45
CA SER A 317 -44.46 25.06 9.83
C SER A 317 -45.45 25.96 10.57
N ALA A 318 -46.45 26.46 9.84
CA ALA A 318 -47.59 27.21 10.38
C ALA A 318 -48.62 26.30 11.06
N THR A 319 -48.66 25.01 10.72
CA THR A 319 -49.66 24.05 11.18
C THR A 319 -49.00 22.84 11.84
N ASN A 320 -49.78 22.13 12.66
CA ASN A 320 -49.38 20.86 13.28
C ASN A 320 -50.48 19.84 13.01
N ILE A 321 -50.45 19.31 11.79
CA ILE A 321 -51.36 18.27 11.29
C ILE A 321 -50.57 16.97 11.10
N PRO A 322 -51.23 15.80 11.11
CA PRO A 322 -50.54 14.51 10.97
C PRO A 322 -49.61 14.43 9.75
N ALA A 323 -50.07 14.89 8.57
CA ALA A 323 -49.29 14.88 7.33
C ALA A 323 -47.93 15.59 7.47
N ILE A 324 -47.88 16.75 8.15
CA ILE A 324 -46.62 17.47 8.40
C ILE A 324 -45.83 16.84 9.56
N ALA A 325 -46.51 16.37 10.61
CA ALA A 325 -45.86 15.76 11.76
C ALA A 325 -45.10 14.48 11.38
N ASP A 326 -45.60 13.71 10.42
CA ASP A 326 -44.99 12.46 9.94
C ASP A 326 -43.70 12.72 9.15
N LEU A 327 -43.59 13.87 8.46
CA LEU A 327 -42.37 14.27 7.73
C LEU A 327 -41.13 14.39 8.62
N ARG A 328 -41.32 14.54 9.93
CA ARG A 328 -40.24 14.53 10.92
C ARG A 328 -39.34 13.29 10.80
N GLN A 329 -39.91 12.15 10.42
CA GLN A 329 -39.17 10.89 10.27
C GLN A 329 -38.20 10.91 9.09
N ARG A 330 -38.32 11.92 8.21
CA ARG A 330 -37.52 12.09 7.00
C ARG A 330 -36.36 13.07 7.17
N ILE A 331 -36.27 13.79 8.28
CA ILE A 331 -35.18 14.75 8.54
C ILE A 331 -33.83 14.02 8.56
N ASP A 332 -32.80 14.65 7.99
CA ASP A 332 -31.41 14.17 7.84
C ASP A 332 -31.23 12.96 6.89
N GLU A 333 -32.23 12.60 6.08
CA GLU A 333 -32.09 11.49 5.11
C GLU A 333 -31.09 11.82 3.98
N ARG A 334 -31.17 13.01 3.36
CA ARG A 334 -30.30 13.40 2.23
C ARG A 334 -29.10 14.27 2.59
N ALA A 335 -29.19 15.02 3.69
CA ALA A 335 -28.07 15.82 4.16
C ALA A 335 -26.86 14.94 4.53
N TYR A 336 -27.11 13.69 4.93
CA TYR A 336 -26.08 12.68 5.17
C TYR A 336 -25.43 12.14 3.89
N GLU A 337 -26.25 11.74 2.91
CA GLU A 337 -25.80 11.15 1.64
C GLU A 337 -24.83 12.08 0.88
N LEU A 338 -25.14 13.38 0.84
CA LEU A 338 -24.29 14.39 0.17
C LEU A 338 -22.87 14.48 0.76
N VAL A 339 -22.73 14.34 2.07
CA VAL A 339 -21.43 14.35 2.73
C VAL A 339 -20.69 13.04 2.46
N GLU A 340 -21.39 11.91 2.55
CA GLU A 340 -20.81 10.60 2.31
C GLU A 340 -20.29 10.46 0.86
N ASP A 341 -21.05 10.96 -0.13
CA ASP A 341 -20.64 10.92 -1.53
C ASP A 341 -19.47 11.86 -1.82
N ALA A 342 -19.44 13.05 -1.22
CA ALA A 342 -18.30 13.96 -1.34
C ALA A 342 -17.02 13.35 -0.74
N VAL A 343 -17.12 12.71 0.43
CA VAL A 343 -16.01 12.01 1.09
C VAL A 343 -15.56 10.81 0.24
N ARG A 344 -16.50 9.98 -0.23
CA ARG A 344 -16.20 8.81 -1.08
C ARG A 344 -15.48 9.22 -2.35
N ASN A 345 -15.91 10.30 -2.99
CA ASN A 345 -15.27 10.85 -4.17
C ASN A 345 -13.86 11.41 -3.87
N ALA A 346 -13.67 12.09 -2.74
CA ALA A 346 -12.36 12.63 -2.35
C ALA A 346 -11.31 11.53 -2.11
N PHE A 347 -11.74 10.36 -1.63
CA PHE A 347 -10.87 9.22 -1.41
C PHE A 347 -10.85 8.21 -2.57
N LYS A 348 -11.61 8.45 -3.65
CA LYS A 348 -11.76 7.48 -4.76
C LYS A 348 -10.45 7.10 -5.43
N ASP A 349 -9.52 8.06 -5.53
CA ASP A 349 -8.20 7.86 -6.14
C ASP A 349 -7.13 7.36 -5.13
N LEU A 350 -7.44 7.43 -3.83
CA LEU A 350 -6.57 6.99 -2.72
C LEU A 350 -6.96 5.62 -2.17
N MET A 351 -8.21 5.22 -2.37
CA MET A 351 -8.65 3.85 -2.14
C MET A 351 -8.26 3.03 -3.37
N PRO A 352 -7.71 1.82 -3.18
CA PRO A 352 -7.65 0.88 -4.29
C PRO A 352 -9.06 0.75 -4.87
N PRO A 353 -9.23 0.53 -6.20
CA PRO A 353 -10.52 0.14 -6.73
C PRO A 353 -11.03 -0.96 -5.82
N VAL A 354 -12.23 -0.77 -5.25
CA VAL A 354 -12.90 -1.82 -4.47
C VAL A 354 -12.76 -3.05 -5.34
N ALA A 355 -11.92 -4.00 -4.89
CA ALA A 355 -11.84 -5.29 -5.52
C ALA A 355 -13.30 -5.70 -5.56
N THR A 356 -13.85 -5.74 -6.77
CA THR A 356 -15.15 -6.33 -6.99
C THR A 356 -14.96 -7.68 -6.33
N VAL A 357 -15.64 -7.92 -5.22
CA VAL A 357 -15.72 -9.26 -4.66
C VAL A 357 -16.34 -10.02 -5.81
N LEU A 358 -15.48 -10.69 -6.59
CA LEU A 358 -15.90 -11.71 -7.50
C LEU A 358 -16.80 -12.57 -6.62
N PRO A 359 -18.09 -12.72 -6.98
CA PRO A 359 -19.00 -13.56 -6.21
C PRO A 359 -18.24 -14.85 -6.01
N GLY A 360 -18.03 -15.22 -4.73
CA GLY A 360 -17.11 -16.27 -4.34
C GLY A 360 -17.19 -17.39 -5.36
N GLU A 361 -16.11 -17.57 -6.11
CA GLU A 361 -15.89 -18.83 -6.79
C GLU A 361 -15.93 -19.84 -5.66
N SER A 362 -17.05 -20.54 -5.60
CA SER A 362 -17.23 -21.72 -4.79
C SER A 362 -15.97 -22.57 -4.91
N ASP A 363 -15.46 -23.03 -3.78
CA ASP A 363 -14.41 -24.04 -3.61
C ASP A 363 -14.80 -25.41 -4.24
N ASP A 364 -15.58 -25.45 -5.32
CA ASP A 364 -16.18 -26.64 -5.92
C ASP A 364 -15.63 -26.99 -7.32
N ASP A 365 -14.54 -26.35 -7.78
CA ASP A 365 -13.88 -26.72 -9.05
C ASP A 365 -12.45 -27.28 -8.87
N PHE A 366 -12.18 -27.93 -7.73
CA PHE A 366 -11.35 -29.14 -7.80
C PHE A 366 -12.21 -30.25 -8.40
N ALA A 367 -12.39 -30.18 -9.73
CA ALA A 367 -12.73 -31.36 -10.49
C ALA A 367 -11.70 -32.43 -10.15
N ASP A 368 -12.17 -33.44 -9.43
CA ASP A 368 -11.60 -34.75 -9.28
C ASP A 368 -11.44 -35.35 -10.68
N ASP A 369 -10.41 -34.89 -11.41
CA ASP A 369 -9.83 -35.65 -12.50
C ASP A 369 -8.81 -36.62 -11.89
N SER A 370 -9.33 -37.51 -11.03
CA SER A 370 -8.77 -38.84 -10.84
C SER A 370 -9.02 -39.71 -12.07
N GLY A 371 -8.86 -39.15 -13.27
CA GLY A 371 -8.32 -39.89 -14.40
C GLY A 371 -6.86 -40.17 -14.08
N GLY A 372 -6.57 -41.37 -13.57
CA GLY A 372 -5.21 -41.86 -13.34
C GLY A 372 -4.33 -41.69 -14.58
N SER A 373 -3.68 -40.54 -14.69
CA SER A 373 -2.62 -40.30 -15.64
C SER A 373 -1.40 -41.01 -15.07
N VAL A 374 -1.23 -42.26 -15.46
CA VAL A 374 0.04 -42.96 -15.38
C VAL A 374 1.06 -42.05 -16.07
N THR A 375 1.90 -41.38 -15.27
CA THR A 375 3.10 -40.68 -15.75
C THR A 375 3.83 -41.66 -16.67
N PRO A 376 4.19 -41.27 -17.92
CA PRO A 376 4.94 -42.15 -18.79
C PRO A 376 6.18 -42.61 -18.03
N ALA A 377 6.49 -43.91 -18.06
CA ALA A 377 7.55 -44.50 -17.25
C ALA A 377 8.87 -43.75 -17.51
N VAL A 378 9.24 -42.85 -16.59
CA VAL A 378 10.46 -42.07 -16.69
C VAL A 378 11.63 -43.02 -16.52
N SER A 379 12.37 -43.25 -17.59
CA SER A 379 13.60 -44.04 -17.55
C SER A 379 14.75 -43.13 -17.17
N TRP A 380 15.33 -43.35 -15.99
CA TRP A 380 16.50 -42.63 -15.49
C TRP A 380 17.60 -43.62 -15.08
N GLU A 381 18.84 -43.18 -15.11
CA GLU A 381 20.01 -44.00 -14.78
C GLU A 381 20.41 -43.87 -13.30
N LEU A 382 20.77 -44.98 -12.63
CA LEU A 382 21.43 -44.96 -11.33
C LEU A 382 22.86 -45.45 -11.47
N SER A 383 23.83 -44.62 -11.08
CA SER A 383 25.26 -44.98 -11.06
C SER A 383 25.78 -44.97 -9.62
N LEU A 384 26.41 -46.08 -9.19
CA LEU A 384 27.00 -46.23 -7.86
C LEU A 384 28.52 -46.44 -8.02
N ILE A 385 29.29 -45.36 -7.94
CA ILE A 385 30.71 -45.34 -8.29
C ILE A 385 31.56 -45.59 -7.04
N GLY A 386 32.34 -46.67 -7.06
CA GLY A 386 33.28 -47.02 -6.00
C GLY A 386 32.63 -47.47 -4.67
N MET A 387 31.30 -47.61 -4.60
CA MET A 387 30.57 -47.91 -3.35
C MET A 387 30.43 -49.40 -3.03
N TYR A 388 30.30 -50.25 -4.05
CA TYR A 388 30.02 -51.69 -3.90
C TYR A 388 30.84 -52.52 -4.88
N ASP A 389 31.26 -53.71 -4.44
CA ASP A 389 31.98 -54.67 -5.28
C ASP A 389 31.05 -55.52 -6.18
N THR A 390 29.77 -55.64 -5.83
CA THR A 390 28.78 -56.45 -6.57
C THR A 390 27.40 -55.78 -6.67
N VAL A 391 26.64 -56.16 -7.70
CA VAL A 391 25.27 -55.66 -7.92
C VAL A 391 24.31 -56.12 -6.82
N GLU A 392 24.49 -57.33 -6.30
CA GLU A 392 23.67 -57.87 -5.21
C GLU A 392 23.84 -57.05 -3.92
N ALA A 393 25.06 -56.56 -3.65
CA ALA A 393 25.36 -55.73 -2.49
C ALA A 393 24.70 -54.34 -2.58
N ALA A 394 24.54 -53.81 -3.81
CA ALA A 394 23.88 -52.54 -4.07
C ALA A 394 22.34 -52.61 -4.05
N ARG A 395 21.74 -53.82 -4.06
CA ARG A 395 20.29 -54.01 -4.28
C ARG A 395 19.42 -53.21 -3.30
N ASN A 396 19.76 -53.20 -2.01
CA ASN A 396 18.94 -52.51 -1.01
C ASN A 396 18.95 -50.98 -1.22
N LEU A 397 20.10 -50.41 -1.55
CA LEU A 397 20.20 -48.98 -1.85
C LEU A 397 19.43 -48.62 -3.12
N THR A 398 19.58 -49.44 -4.17
CA THR A 398 18.85 -49.27 -5.43
C THR A 398 17.34 -49.26 -5.23
N GLU A 399 16.80 -50.21 -4.44
CA GLU A 399 15.37 -50.25 -4.15
C GLU A 399 14.91 -49.08 -3.27
N ALA A 400 15.73 -48.64 -2.29
CA ALA A 400 15.42 -47.46 -1.48
C ALA A 400 15.33 -46.19 -2.33
N ILE A 401 16.33 -45.92 -3.18
CA ILE A 401 16.33 -44.76 -4.08
C ILE A 401 15.16 -44.85 -5.06
N ARG A 402 14.91 -46.02 -5.67
CA ARG A 402 13.77 -46.23 -6.57
C ARG A 402 12.45 -45.92 -5.88
N GLY A 403 12.27 -46.38 -4.64
CA GLY A 403 11.09 -46.12 -3.83
C GLY A 403 10.87 -44.63 -3.58
N ILE A 404 11.93 -43.90 -3.22
CA ILE A 404 11.86 -42.44 -2.99
C ILE A 404 11.55 -41.69 -4.28
N VAL A 405 12.24 -41.99 -5.39
CA VAL A 405 11.98 -41.35 -6.69
C VAL A 405 10.55 -41.61 -7.15
N ALA A 406 10.06 -42.84 -7.00
CA ALA A 406 8.68 -43.19 -7.34
C ALA A 406 7.67 -42.44 -6.46
N ALA A 407 7.91 -42.36 -5.15
CA ALA A 407 7.06 -41.64 -4.21
C ALA A 407 6.97 -40.14 -4.55
N VAL A 408 8.11 -39.49 -4.81
CA VAL A 408 8.16 -38.07 -5.19
C VAL A 408 7.52 -37.84 -6.56
N GLY A 409 7.75 -38.74 -7.52
CA GLY A 409 7.21 -38.66 -8.88
C GLY A 409 5.68 -38.79 -8.99
N TYR A 410 4.98 -39.18 -7.92
CA TYR A 410 3.52 -39.10 -7.86
C TYR A 410 2.99 -37.66 -7.74
N SER A 411 3.77 -36.78 -7.13
CA SER A 411 3.33 -35.41 -6.83
C SER A 411 4.08 -34.34 -7.61
N LEU A 412 5.29 -34.65 -8.09
CA LEU A 412 6.16 -33.72 -8.79
C LEU A 412 6.55 -34.21 -10.19
N PRO A 413 6.63 -33.31 -11.18
CA PRO A 413 7.15 -33.65 -12.50
C PRO A 413 8.65 -33.98 -12.41
N LEU A 414 9.05 -35.12 -12.96
CA LEU A 414 10.44 -35.58 -12.98
C LEU A 414 10.86 -36.05 -14.38
N SER A 415 10.19 -35.59 -15.43
CA SER A 415 10.51 -35.98 -16.81
C SER A 415 11.90 -35.48 -17.24
N ARG A 416 12.43 -34.45 -16.57
CA ARG A 416 13.79 -33.94 -16.79
C ARG A 416 14.88 -34.70 -16.03
N LEU A 417 14.56 -35.71 -15.22
CA LEU A 417 15.58 -36.49 -14.52
C LEU A 417 16.30 -37.43 -15.50
N GLU A 418 17.59 -37.17 -15.79
CA GLU A 418 18.45 -38.07 -16.56
C GLU A 418 18.94 -39.23 -15.70
N GLY A 419 19.38 -38.93 -14.47
CA GLY A 419 19.92 -39.95 -13.58
C GLY A 419 20.45 -39.42 -12.26
N ILE A 420 20.81 -40.36 -11.39
CA ILE A 420 21.37 -40.15 -10.05
C ILE A 420 22.72 -40.86 -10.00
N THR A 421 23.75 -40.19 -9.51
CA THR A 421 25.09 -40.72 -9.34
C THR A 421 25.50 -40.58 -7.88
N LEU A 422 25.80 -41.69 -7.23
CA LEU A 422 26.42 -41.71 -5.90
C LEU A 422 27.88 -42.14 -6.03
N SER A 423 28.80 -41.44 -5.36
CA SER A 423 30.23 -41.71 -5.47
C SER A 423 30.94 -41.61 -4.12
N ASN A 424 31.93 -42.48 -3.90
CA ASN A 424 32.89 -42.32 -2.79
C ASN A 424 33.86 -41.15 -3.00
N ASP A 425 33.99 -40.67 -4.23
CA ASP A 425 34.66 -39.41 -4.56
C ASP A 425 33.64 -38.49 -5.25
N TYR A 426 32.94 -37.70 -4.44
CA TYR A 426 31.92 -36.75 -4.89
C TYR A 426 32.50 -35.69 -5.84
N GLY A 427 33.67 -35.16 -5.51
CA GLY A 427 34.32 -34.10 -6.29
C GLY A 427 34.73 -34.58 -7.67
N GLU A 428 35.34 -35.77 -7.75
CA GLU A 428 35.70 -36.38 -9.02
C GLU A 428 34.46 -36.70 -9.86
N ALA A 429 33.45 -37.36 -9.28
CA ALA A 429 32.23 -37.72 -10.00
C ALA A 429 31.49 -36.51 -10.58
N LEU A 430 31.46 -35.40 -9.84
CA LEU A 430 30.90 -34.15 -10.31
C LEU A 430 31.71 -33.58 -11.48
N SER A 431 33.04 -33.55 -11.36
CA SER A 431 33.92 -33.01 -12.41
C SER A 431 33.86 -33.78 -13.74
N GLN A 432 33.41 -35.04 -13.71
CA GLN A 432 33.28 -35.90 -14.88
C GLN A 432 31.93 -35.76 -15.60
N ILE A 433 30.97 -34.98 -15.07
CA ILE A 433 29.67 -34.80 -15.70
C ILE A 433 29.80 -33.98 -16.99
N ASP A 434 29.46 -34.61 -18.12
CA ASP A 434 29.30 -33.91 -19.40
C ASP A 434 27.99 -33.10 -19.42
N ARG A 435 28.12 -31.78 -19.41
CA ARG A 435 26.99 -30.85 -19.45
C ARG A 435 26.32 -30.77 -20.82
N GLY A 436 26.93 -31.28 -21.88
CA GLY A 436 26.38 -31.25 -23.24
C GLY A 436 26.27 -29.85 -23.85
N VAL A 437 26.92 -28.84 -23.26
CA VAL A 437 26.95 -27.44 -23.75
C VAL A 437 28.40 -27.05 -24.05
N GLU A 438 28.62 -26.55 -25.26
CA GLU A 438 29.95 -26.11 -25.70
C GLU A 438 30.41 -24.88 -24.91
N GLY A 439 31.69 -24.86 -24.50
CA GLY A 439 32.30 -23.74 -23.78
C GLY A 439 31.96 -23.66 -22.29
N VAL A 440 31.16 -24.58 -21.75
CA VAL A 440 30.84 -24.64 -20.33
C VAL A 440 31.73 -25.66 -19.63
N GLY A 441 32.48 -25.22 -18.62
CA GLY A 441 33.34 -26.10 -17.81
C GLY A 441 32.56 -27.13 -16.99
N PRO A 442 33.23 -28.18 -16.50
CA PRO A 442 32.60 -29.18 -15.64
C PRO A 442 32.09 -28.52 -14.35
N PRO A 443 31.02 -29.05 -13.73
CA PRO A 443 30.58 -28.57 -12.43
C PRO A 443 31.64 -28.90 -11.37
N SER A 444 31.72 -28.05 -10.35
CA SER A 444 32.67 -28.19 -9.25
C SER A 444 31.96 -28.13 -7.90
N SER A 445 32.52 -28.84 -6.92
CA SER A 445 32.04 -28.74 -5.54
C SER A 445 32.35 -27.37 -4.95
N ILE A 446 31.70 -27.05 -3.84
CA ILE A 446 32.06 -25.90 -3.00
C ILE A 446 33.53 -25.99 -2.58
N ASP A 447 34.19 -24.84 -2.45
CA ASP A 447 35.57 -24.78 -1.95
C ASP A 447 35.66 -25.43 -0.55
N PRO A 448 36.56 -26.41 -0.33
CA PRO A 448 36.72 -27.07 0.97
C PRO A 448 37.07 -26.12 2.13
N ARG A 449 37.59 -24.92 1.83
CA ARG A 449 37.84 -23.86 2.82
C ARG A 449 36.56 -23.19 3.28
N ILE A 450 35.49 -23.28 2.48
CA ILE A 450 34.19 -22.67 2.75
C ILE A 450 33.20 -23.69 3.32
N GLY A 451 33.23 -24.93 2.84
CA GLY A 451 32.38 -26.00 3.35
C GLY A 451 32.61 -27.34 2.63
N THR A 452 31.77 -28.33 2.95
CA THR A 452 31.82 -29.66 2.32
C THR A 452 30.60 -29.84 1.44
N GLY A 453 30.82 -30.01 0.13
CA GLY A 453 29.75 -30.34 -0.81
C GLY A 453 29.42 -31.83 -0.73
N ILE A 454 28.13 -32.15 -0.64
CA ILE A 454 27.65 -33.54 -0.51
C ILE A 454 26.55 -33.91 -1.52
N ALA A 455 25.99 -32.92 -2.22
CA ALA A 455 24.88 -33.10 -3.14
C ALA A 455 24.78 -31.94 -4.12
N GLN A 456 24.52 -32.23 -5.40
CA GLN A 456 24.23 -31.21 -6.42
C GLN A 456 23.39 -31.77 -7.57
N THR A 457 22.36 -31.02 -7.97
CA THR A 457 21.63 -31.22 -9.21
C THR A 457 22.28 -30.40 -10.32
N VAL A 458 22.76 -31.07 -11.37
CA VAL A 458 23.45 -30.45 -12.51
C VAL A 458 22.54 -30.42 -13.73
N ASN A 459 22.34 -29.24 -14.30
CA ASN A 459 21.65 -29.10 -15.59
C ASN A 459 22.57 -29.51 -16.74
N VAL A 460 22.07 -30.42 -17.58
CA VAL A 460 22.74 -30.97 -18.75
C VAL A 460 21.84 -30.86 -19.98
N LEU A 461 22.45 -30.77 -21.17
CA LEU A 461 21.74 -30.76 -22.44
C LEU A 461 21.84 -32.14 -23.11
N ARG A 462 20.70 -32.74 -23.43
CA ARG A 462 20.60 -34.02 -24.16
C ARG A 462 19.60 -33.88 -25.28
N ASN A 463 20.02 -34.16 -26.51
CA ASN A 463 19.14 -34.09 -27.70
C ASN A 463 18.38 -32.76 -27.82
N GLY A 464 19.00 -31.64 -27.44
CA GLY A 464 18.37 -30.31 -27.46
C GLY A 464 17.37 -30.03 -26.34
N GLN A 465 17.23 -30.93 -25.36
CA GLN A 465 16.38 -30.77 -24.18
C GLN A 465 17.22 -30.63 -22.91
N ILE A 466 16.81 -29.71 -22.04
CA ILE A 466 17.37 -29.58 -20.69
C ILE A 466 16.96 -30.79 -19.86
N MET A 467 17.93 -31.41 -19.21
CA MET A 467 17.78 -32.54 -18.28
C MET A 467 18.62 -32.26 -17.01
N CYS A 468 18.42 -33.07 -15.97
CA CYS A 468 19.08 -32.96 -14.68
C CYS A 468 19.79 -34.26 -14.31
N ARG A 469 21.07 -34.15 -13.93
CA ARG A 469 21.84 -35.23 -13.30
C ARG A 469 22.07 -34.89 -11.84
N ILE A 470 21.61 -35.74 -10.93
CA ILE A 470 21.83 -35.58 -9.50
C ILE A 470 23.13 -36.30 -9.13
N VAL A 471 24.05 -35.62 -8.43
CA VAL A 471 25.28 -36.21 -7.90
C VAL A 471 25.25 -36.12 -6.38
N LEU A 472 25.54 -37.22 -5.68
CA LEU A 472 25.53 -37.32 -4.22
C LEU A 472 26.81 -37.98 -3.72
N ASP A 473 27.27 -37.56 -2.55
CA ASP A 473 28.28 -38.27 -1.79
C ASP A 473 27.73 -39.63 -1.32
N SER A 474 28.58 -40.66 -1.29
CA SER A 474 28.19 -42.01 -0.89
C SER A 474 27.68 -42.10 0.55
N GLY A 475 28.11 -41.19 1.42
CA GLY A 475 27.60 -41.05 2.79
C GLY A 475 26.09 -40.82 2.84
N VAL A 476 25.53 -40.10 1.86
CA VAL A 476 24.06 -39.94 1.73
C VAL A 476 23.41 -41.29 1.42
N GLY A 477 23.99 -42.05 0.49
CA GLY A 477 23.51 -43.38 0.13
C GLY A 477 23.55 -44.35 1.31
N PHE A 478 24.65 -44.39 2.06
CA PHE A 478 24.75 -45.21 3.27
C PHE A 478 23.80 -44.74 4.38
N GLY A 479 23.54 -43.43 4.47
CA GLY A 479 22.57 -42.86 5.41
C GLY A 479 21.14 -43.37 5.19
N LEU A 480 20.72 -43.55 3.93
CA LEU A 480 19.42 -44.14 3.59
C LEU A 480 19.24 -45.58 4.07
N LEU A 481 20.35 -46.29 4.34
CA LEU A 481 20.37 -47.66 4.84
C LEU A 481 20.71 -47.74 6.34
N SER A 482 20.81 -46.60 7.03
CA SER A 482 21.13 -46.55 8.44
C SER A 482 20.04 -47.18 9.30
N ASN A 483 20.44 -47.68 10.48
CA ASN A 483 19.49 -48.13 11.51
C ASN A 483 19.01 -46.97 12.41
N GLU A 484 19.60 -45.80 12.27
CA GLU A 484 19.24 -44.61 13.05
C GLU A 484 18.25 -43.74 12.25
N SER A 485 17.06 -43.53 12.80
CA SER A 485 15.99 -42.77 12.16
C SER A 485 16.46 -41.37 11.72
N ALA A 486 17.14 -40.64 12.60
CA ALA A 486 17.62 -39.29 12.31
C ALA A 486 18.58 -39.26 11.10
N THR A 487 19.46 -40.26 10.98
CA THR A 487 20.37 -40.39 9.84
C THR A 487 19.62 -40.73 8.55
N VAL A 488 18.61 -41.61 8.62
CA VAL A 488 17.73 -41.93 7.47
C VAL A 488 16.94 -40.70 7.03
N ASP A 489 16.38 -39.95 7.98
CA ASP A 489 15.58 -38.75 7.75
C ASP A 489 16.42 -37.65 7.07
N ALA A 490 17.64 -37.41 7.56
CA ALA A 490 18.56 -36.45 6.96
C ALA A 490 18.96 -36.86 5.52
N ALA A 491 19.33 -38.12 5.29
CA ALA A 491 19.69 -38.61 3.96
C ALA A 491 18.49 -38.57 2.99
N THR A 492 17.29 -38.90 3.47
CA THR A 492 16.05 -38.83 2.71
C THR A 492 15.73 -37.38 2.33
N ASN A 493 15.84 -36.45 3.27
CA ASN A 493 15.65 -35.03 3.02
C ASN A 493 16.61 -34.51 1.93
N ILE A 494 17.89 -34.87 1.99
CA ILE A 494 18.88 -34.47 0.97
C ILE A 494 18.45 -34.97 -0.42
N LEU A 495 18.12 -36.25 -0.57
CA LEU A 495 17.70 -36.82 -1.85
C LEU A 495 16.41 -36.18 -2.38
N ILE A 496 15.40 -36.01 -1.52
CA ILE A 496 14.12 -35.36 -1.89
C ILE A 496 14.37 -33.93 -2.39
N ARG A 497 15.23 -33.17 -1.71
CA ARG A 497 15.58 -31.81 -2.14
C ARG A 497 16.22 -31.79 -3.53
N GLN A 498 17.12 -32.72 -3.84
CA GLN A 498 17.71 -32.80 -5.19
C GLN A 498 16.69 -33.17 -6.27
N LEU A 499 15.73 -34.06 -5.94
CA LEU A 499 14.61 -34.37 -6.85
C LEU A 499 13.67 -33.18 -7.05
N MET A 500 13.42 -32.40 -6.00
CA MET A 500 12.64 -31.15 -6.10
C MET A 500 13.36 -30.11 -6.96
N LEU A 501 14.69 -30.01 -6.94
CA LEU A 501 15.45 -29.16 -7.86
C LEU A 501 15.29 -29.60 -9.32
N ALA A 502 15.27 -30.92 -9.59
CA ALA A 502 15.01 -31.44 -10.93
C ALA A 502 13.58 -31.11 -11.40
N SER A 503 12.59 -31.24 -10.50
CA SER A 503 11.21 -30.80 -10.75
C SER A 503 11.11 -29.30 -11.00
N LEU A 504 11.80 -28.47 -10.22
CA LEU A 504 11.80 -27.02 -10.40
C LEU A 504 12.40 -26.64 -11.75
N THR A 505 13.48 -27.30 -12.17
CA THR A 505 14.06 -27.12 -13.51
C THR A 505 13.04 -27.40 -14.61
N GLU A 506 12.26 -28.47 -14.46
CA GLU A 506 11.18 -28.79 -15.41
C GLU A 506 10.11 -27.70 -15.45
N VAL A 507 9.66 -27.23 -14.29
CA VAL A 507 8.65 -26.17 -14.21
C VAL A 507 9.16 -24.87 -14.83
N VAL A 508 10.42 -24.49 -14.56
CA VAL A 508 11.03 -23.29 -15.17
C VAL A 508 11.14 -23.44 -16.69
N ASP A 509 11.58 -24.59 -17.21
CA ASP A 509 11.71 -24.81 -18.66
C ASP A 509 10.35 -24.80 -19.36
N LEU A 510 9.28 -25.28 -18.71
CA LEU A 510 7.93 -25.25 -19.27
C LEU A 510 7.31 -23.86 -19.22
N SER A 511 7.50 -23.12 -18.12
CA SER A 511 6.94 -21.78 -17.95
C SER A 511 7.70 -20.72 -18.76
N LEU A 512 9.02 -20.87 -18.88
CA LEU A 512 9.91 -19.95 -19.58
C LEU A 512 10.82 -20.71 -20.57
N PRO A 513 10.29 -21.21 -21.70
CA PRO A 513 11.07 -22.02 -22.63
C PRO A 513 12.30 -21.30 -23.17
N GLY A 514 13.45 -21.99 -23.16
CA GLY A 514 14.67 -21.48 -23.76
C GLY A 514 15.42 -20.42 -22.95
N VAL A 515 15.15 -20.29 -21.64
CA VAL A 515 15.93 -19.40 -20.75
C VAL A 515 17.06 -20.12 -20.02
N ILE A 516 16.90 -21.42 -19.72
CA ILE A 516 17.89 -22.19 -18.95
C ILE A 516 19.14 -22.43 -19.81
N LEU A 517 20.32 -22.27 -19.20
CA LEU A 517 21.64 -22.35 -19.85
C LEU A 517 21.84 -21.30 -20.97
N GLN A 518 21.03 -20.25 -21.04
CA GLN A 518 21.27 -19.11 -21.93
C GLN A 518 22.01 -17.97 -21.21
N PRO A 519 22.84 -17.20 -21.94
CA PRO A 519 23.46 -16.01 -21.37
C PRO A 519 22.43 -14.92 -21.12
N ILE A 520 22.57 -14.22 -19.99
CA ILE A 520 21.80 -13.01 -19.71
C ILE A 520 22.39 -11.86 -20.51
N ALA A 521 21.54 -11.12 -21.24
CA ALA A 521 21.97 -10.13 -22.22
C ALA A 521 22.70 -8.93 -21.59
N ASP A 522 22.23 -8.45 -20.43
CA ASP A 522 22.92 -7.40 -19.68
C ASP A 522 24.06 -8.02 -18.84
N PRO A 523 25.33 -7.64 -19.07
CA PRO A 523 26.47 -8.25 -18.37
C PRO A 523 26.46 -8.06 -16.86
N LEU A 524 26.00 -6.90 -16.37
CA LEU A 524 25.92 -6.63 -14.93
C LEU A 524 24.83 -7.48 -14.29
N GLN A 525 23.65 -7.54 -14.92
CA GLN A 525 22.55 -8.38 -14.44
C GLN A 525 22.94 -9.86 -14.45
N GLY A 526 23.64 -10.33 -15.48
CA GLY A 526 24.14 -11.69 -15.55
C GLY A 526 25.18 -12.01 -14.47
N TRP A 527 26.11 -11.08 -14.24
CA TRP A 527 27.14 -11.22 -13.21
C TRP A 527 26.55 -11.27 -11.79
N LEU A 528 25.59 -10.39 -11.47
CA LEU A 528 24.88 -10.41 -10.20
C LEU A 528 24.02 -11.67 -10.06
N TYR A 529 23.32 -12.07 -11.12
CA TYR A 529 22.43 -13.24 -11.08
C TYR A 529 23.18 -14.54 -10.79
N ASN A 530 24.43 -14.67 -11.24
CA ASN A 530 25.25 -15.83 -10.89
C ASN A 530 25.41 -16.04 -9.37
N ALA A 531 25.32 -14.97 -8.57
CA ALA A 531 25.40 -15.07 -7.11
C ALA A 531 24.04 -15.36 -6.44
N VAL A 532 22.92 -14.89 -6.99
CA VAL A 532 21.58 -15.05 -6.36
C VAL A 532 20.72 -16.13 -6.98
N GLY A 533 21.03 -16.61 -8.19
CA GLY A 533 20.17 -17.51 -8.96
C GLY A 533 19.78 -18.78 -8.20
N GLY A 534 20.72 -19.39 -7.48
CA GLY A 534 20.45 -20.58 -6.67
C GLY A 534 19.66 -20.33 -5.39
N ALA A 535 19.41 -19.08 -5.01
CA ALA A 535 18.75 -18.77 -3.74
C ALA A 535 17.23 -18.90 -3.80
N LEU A 536 16.62 -18.62 -4.96
CA LEU A 536 15.20 -18.93 -5.19
C LEU A 536 14.98 -20.44 -5.13
N ASP A 537 15.87 -21.21 -5.74
CA ASP A 537 15.84 -22.67 -5.70
C ASP A 537 15.88 -23.19 -4.25
N CYS A 538 16.84 -22.70 -3.45
CA CYS A 538 16.94 -23.00 -2.02
C CYS A 538 15.65 -22.68 -1.26
N TYR A 539 15.07 -21.50 -1.49
CA TYR A 539 13.83 -21.09 -0.83
C TYR A 539 12.64 -22.00 -1.18
N VAL A 540 12.38 -22.19 -2.48
CA VAL A 540 11.26 -23.00 -2.97
C VAL A 540 11.39 -24.45 -2.51
N VAL A 541 12.58 -25.04 -2.67
CA VAL A 541 12.83 -26.43 -2.28
C VAL A 541 12.74 -26.61 -0.77
N SER A 542 13.31 -25.72 0.03
CA SER A 542 13.18 -25.80 1.49
C SER A 542 11.75 -25.65 1.96
N HIS A 543 10.96 -24.79 1.31
CA HIS A 543 9.54 -24.64 1.59
C HIS A 543 8.78 -25.95 1.31
N MET A 544 8.99 -26.54 0.13
CA MET A 544 8.34 -27.79 -0.28
C MET A 544 8.81 -29.00 0.54
N ALA A 545 10.09 -29.04 0.90
CA ALA A 545 10.70 -30.16 1.62
C ALA A 545 10.49 -30.09 3.15
N SER A 546 9.87 -29.03 3.67
CA SER A 546 9.78 -28.78 5.12
C SER A 546 9.06 -29.88 5.92
N GLY A 547 8.27 -30.72 5.26
CA GLY A 547 7.59 -31.88 5.86
C GLY A 547 8.44 -33.16 5.96
N PHE A 548 9.67 -33.16 5.44
CA PHE A 548 10.54 -34.35 5.42
C PHE A 548 11.72 -34.18 6.37
N GLY A 549 11.72 -34.92 7.48
CA GLY A 549 12.75 -34.85 8.54
C GLY A 549 12.31 -34.06 9.77
N ASP A 550 13.19 -33.93 10.76
CA ASP A 550 12.91 -33.15 11.97
C ASP A 550 12.97 -31.64 11.67
N SER A 551 11.80 -31.01 11.71
CA SER A 551 11.64 -29.58 11.40
C SER A 551 12.47 -28.66 12.30
N ARG A 552 12.68 -29.01 13.58
CA ARG A 552 13.48 -28.18 14.51
C ARG A 552 14.96 -28.33 14.24
N GLU A 553 15.42 -29.56 14.02
CA GLU A 553 16.83 -29.82 13.69
C GLU A 553 17.23 -29.14 12.38
N LEU A 554 16.37 -29.23 11.35
CA LEU A 554 16.59 -28.55 10.07
C LEU A 554 16.64 -27.02 10.24
N ALA A 555 15.67 -26.42 10.94
CA ALA A 555 15.69 -24.98 11.21
C ALA A 555 16.95 -24.54 11.97
N SER A 556 17.36 -25.30 12.99
CA SER A 556 18.59 -25.03 13.75
C SER A 556 19.83 -25.12 12.87
N GLY A 557 19.92 -26.14 12.00
CA GLY A 557 21.01 -26.30 11.05
C GLY A 557 21.13 -25.14 10.07
N TRP A 558 20.01 -24.70 9.49
CA TRP A 558 20.01 -23.55 8.57
C TRP A 558 20.38 -22.24 9.26
N ARG A 559 19.93 -22.02 10.50
CA ARG A 559 20.36 -20.85 11.31
C ARG A 559 21.86 -20.86 11.56
N GLN A 560 22.42 -22.02 11.91
CA GLN A 560 23.86 -22.17 12.11
C GLN A 560 24.62 -21.87 10.82
N LEU A 561 24.24 -22.48 9.70
CA LEU A 561 24.90 -22.27 8.40
C LEU A 561 24.87 -20.80 7.96
N LEU A 562 23.73 -20.13 8.11
CA LEU A 562 23.61 -18.71 7.80
C LEU A 562 24.48 -17.84 8.74
N THR A 563 24.48 -18.15 10.04
CA THR A 563 25.32 -17.43 11.03
C THR A 563 26.80 -17.53 10.64
N GLU A 564 27.27 -18.75 10.39
CA GLU A 564 28.66 -18.98 10.01
C GLU A 564 29.02 -18.34 8.66
N ALA A 565 28.09 -18.33 7.69
CA ALA A 565 28.32 -17.69 6.40
C ALA A 565 28.44 -16.16 6.52
N LEU A 566 27.64 -15.53 7.37
CA LEU A 566 27.75 -14.10 7.68
C LEU A 566 29.11 -13.78 8.33
N ASP A 567 29.55 -14.63 9.26
CA ASP A 567 30.81 -14.46 9.98
C ASP A 567 32.00 -14.59 9.03
N ARG A 568 32.03 -15.66 8.23
CA ARG A 568 33.04 -15.87 7.20
C ARG A 568 33.07 -14.75 6.17
N LEU A 569 31.90 -14.30 5.69
CA LEU A 569 31.80 -13.19 4.73
C LEU A 569 32.55 -11.96 5.27
N ARG A 570 32.34 -11.61 6.53
CA ARG A 570 33.02 -10.47 7.15
C ARG A 570 34.52 -10.70 7.33
N GLU A 571 34.90 -11.87 7.85
CA GLU A 571 36.28 -12.21 8.18
C GLU A 571 37.18 -12.31 6.94
N THR A 572 36.63 -12.69 5.79
CA THR A 572 37.41 -12.85 4.54
C THR A 572 37.36 -11.62 3.64
N VAL A 573 36.21 -10.96 3.51
CA VAL A 573 36.04 -9.84 2.58
C VAL A 573 36.71 -8.57 3.08
N LEU A 574 36.67 -8.27 4.39
CA LEU A 574 37.31 -7.05 4.91
C LEU A 574 38.83 -7.04 4.68
N PRO A 575 39.59 -8.12 4.99
CA PRO A 575 41.01 -8.17 4.65
C PRO A 575 41.28 -8.13 3.14
N ALA A 576 40.47 -8.81 2.31
CA ALA A 576 40.64 -8.78 0.85
C ALA A 576 40.44 -7.37 0.29
N ARG A 577 39.44 -6.64 0.81
CA ARG A 577 39.16 -5.25 0.42
C ARG A 577 40.26 -4.29 0.87
N LEU A 578 40.87 -4.51 2.02
CA LEU A 578 42.05 -3.75 2.44
C LEU A 578 43.25 -4.07 1.54
N ALA A 579 43.49 -5.33 1.20
CA ALA A 579 44.56 -5.73 0.27
C ALA A 579 44.42 -5.08 -1.11
N TYR A 580 43.18 -4.95 -1.59
CA TYR A 580 42.85 -4.22 -2.83
C TYR A 580 43.40 -2.78 -2.84
N ARG A 581 43.48 -2.10 -1.69
CA ARG A 581 44.05 -0.74 -1.60
C ARG A 581 45.53 -0.68 -1.97
N TYR A 582 46.24 -1.77 -1.77
CA TYR A 582 47.68 -1.85 -1.99
C TYR A 582 48.01 -2.40 -3.37
N ASN A 583 47.26 -3.38 -3.86
CA ASN A 583 47.55 -4.06 -5.12
C ASN A 583 46.71 -3.57 -6.32
N GLY A 584 45.57 -2.91 -6.09
CA GLY A 584 44.63 -2.48 -7.13
C GLY A 584 43.92 -3.62 -7.86
N ASP A 585 43.99 -4.85 -7.36
CA ASP A 585 43.48 -6.06 -8.01
C ASP A 585 42.00 -6.30 -7.67
N LEU A 586 41.11 -5.73 -8.49
CA LEU A 586 39.66 -5.87 -8.31
C LEU A 586 39.18 -7.30 -8.54
N ASP A 587 39.79 -8.01 -9.50
CA ASP A 587 39.40 -9.39 -9.82
C ASP A 587 39.67 -10.32 -8.63
N ALA A 588 40.82 -10.17 -7.97
CA ALA A 588 41.12 -10.90 -6.74
C ALA A 588 40.13 -10.60 -5.60
N LEU A 589 39.71 -9.33 -5.44
CA LEU A 589 38.71 -8.95 -4.46
C LEU A 589 37.35 -9.60 -4.76
N LEU A 590 36.89 -9.54 -6.01
CA LEU A 590 35.60 -10.09 -6.41
C LEU A 590 35.60 -11.63 -6.37
N ALA A 591 36.72 -12.28 -6.70
CA ALA A 591 36.88 -13.73 -6.58
C ALA A 591 36.75 -14.23 -5.13
N VAL A 592 37.11 -13.42 -4.14
CA VAL A 592 36.85 -13.71 -2.72
C VAL A 592 35.41 -13.36 -2.35
N THR A 593 34.91 -12.19 -2.77
CA THR A 593 33.64 -11.63 -2.30
C THR A 593 32.43 -12.41 -2.81
N MET A 594 32.34 -12.65 -4.11
CA MET A 594 31.10 -13.16 -4.73
C MET A 594 30.71 -14.56 -4.24
N PRO A 595 31.63 -15.52 -4.05
CA PRO A 595 31.28 -16.82 -3.48
C PRO A 595 30.70 -16.73 -2.05
N HIS A 596 31.19 -15.81 -1.22
CA HIS A 596 30.67 -15.66 0.14
C HIS A 596 29.27 -15.02 0.14
N ILE A 597 29.02 -14.04 -0.74
CA ILE A 597 27.67 -13.47 -0.94
C ILE A 597 26.70 -14.55 -1.39
N HIS A 598 27.10 -15.39 -2.36
CA HIS A 598 26.30 -16.51 -2.85
C HIS A 598 25.83 -17.43 -1.71
N HIS A 599 26.74 -17.84 -0.83
CA HIS A 599 26.39 -18.74 0.28
C HIS A 599 25.45 -18.09 1.30
N VAL A 600 25.65 -16.79 1.62
CA VAL A 600 24.71 -16.09 2.51
C VAL A 600 23.31 -16.08 1.91
N LEU A 601 23.18 -15.79 0.61
CA LEU A 601 21.90 -15.77 -0.08
C LEU A 601 21.24 -17.16 -0.12
N GLN A 602 22.00 -18.23 -0.38
CA GLN A 602 21.49 -19.61 -0.39
C GLN A 602 21.04 -20.09 0.98
N PHE A 603 21.89 -19.98 2.01
CA PHE A 603 21.53 -20.42 3.36
C PHE A 603 20.40 -19.58 3.97
N ALA A 604 20.33 -18.29 3.63
CA ALA A 604 19.16 -17.48 3.94
C ALA A 604 17.92 -17.99 3.21
N GLY A 605 18.00 -18.27 1.90
CA GLY A 605 16.91 -18.89 1.15
C GLY A 605 16.40 -20.17 1.80
N ASP A 606 17.31 -21.07 2.19
CA ASP A 606 16.97 -22.33 2.84
C ASP A 606 16.26 -22.15 4.18
N LEU A 607 16.82 -21.30 5.05
CA LEU A 607 16.22 -20.97 6.34
C LEU A 607 14.83 -20.36 6.15
N LEU A 608 14.71 -19.35 5.29
CA LEU A 608 13.49 -18.59 5.08
C LEU A 608 12.39 -19.47 4.49
N GLY A 609 12.71 -20.30 3.50
CA GLY A 609 11.76 -21.21 2.88
C GLY A 609 11.21 -22.24 3.86
N HIS A 610 12.10 -22.87 4.64
CA HIS A 610 11.70 -23.82 5.68
C HIS A 610 10.82 -23.16 6.75
N CYS A 611 11.25 -22.01 7.27
CA CYS A 611 10.51 -21.28 8.30
C CYS A 611 9.14 -20.78 7.82
N ALA A 612 9.04 -20.29 6.58
CA ALA A 612 7.79 -19.85 5.97
C ALA A 612 6.77 -20.99 5.88
N ALA A 613 7.18 -22.17 5.40
CA ALA A 613 6.31 -23.33 5.30
C ALA A 613 5.81 -23.84 6.67
N GLN A 614 6.63 -23.68 7.71
CA GLN A 614 6.32 -24.12 9.07
C GLN A 614 5.60 -23.04 9.89
N GLY A 615 5.47 -21.81 9.37
CA GLY A 615 4.88 -20.68 10.09
C GLY A 615 5.68 -20.26 11.33
N VAL A 616 7.00 -20.44 11.32
CA VAL A 616 7.90 -20.10 12.44
C VAL A 616 8.82 -18.93 12.07
N ALA A 617 9.27 -18.18 13.08
CA ALA A 617 10.19 -17.07 12.86
C ALA A 617 11.59 -17.58 12.46
N PRO A 618 12.23 -17.00 11.41
CA PRO A 618 13.57 -17.41 11.00
C PRO A 618 14.64 -16.98 12.02
N VAL A 619 14.44 -15.83 12.68
CA VAL A 619 15.39 -15.25 13.63
C VAL A 619 14.76 -15.13 15.01
N GLU A 620 15.40 -15.74 16.00
CA GLU A 620 14.99 -15.67 17.40
C GLU A 620 15.68 -14.47 18.08
N LEU A 621 14.96 -13.76 18.95
CA LEU A 621 15.49 -12.58 19.64
C LEU A 621 16.70 -12.97 20.50
N GLY A 622 17.84 -12.32 20.27
CA GLY A 622 19.08 -12.57 21.01
C GLY A 622 19.84 -13.82 20.59
N SER A 623 19.42 -14.52 19.53
CA SER A 623 20.18 -15.64 18.95
C SER A 623 21.48 -15.18 18.29
N ASP A 624 22.44 -16.10 18.12
CA ASP A 624 23.70 -15.83 17.42
C ASP A 624 23.46 -15.29 15.99
N LEU A 625 22.43 -15.81 15.31
CA LEU A 625 22.01 -15.30 14.00
C LEU A 625 21.56 -13.84 14.08
N ALA A 626 20.77 -13.47 15.09
CA ALA A 626 20.34 -12.09 15.27
C ALA A 626 21.54 -11.15 15.48
N VAL A 627 22.54 -11.59 16.26
CA VAL A 627 23.78 -10.85 16.51
C VAL A 627 24.61 -10.72 15.23
N ALA A 628 24.76 -11.80 14.46
CA ALA A 628 25.51 -11.79 13.20
C ALA A 628 24.88 -10.84 12.16
N LEU A 629 23.54 -10.88 12.01
CA LEU A 629 22.81 -9.97 11.13
C LEU A 629 22.96 -8.50 11.55
N ASP A 630 22.82 -8.20 12.84
CA ASP A 630 22.96 -6.84 13.37
C ASP A 630 24.39 -6.30 13.16
N ARG A 631 25.40 -7.13 13.42
CA ARG A 631 26.83 -6.80 13.26
C ARG A 631 27.21 -6.40 11.84
N ILE A 632 26.50 -6.90 10.82
CA ILE A 632 26.73 -6.57 9.40
C ILE A 632 25.67 -5.57 8.89
N GLY A 633 24.68 -5.19 9.70
CA GLY A 633 23.61 -4.26 9.31
C GLY A 633 22.56 -4.87 8.38
N LEU A 634 22.37 -6.19 8.42
CA LEU A 634 21.42 -6.95 7.58
C LEU A 634 20.14 -7.37 8.31
N LYS A 635 19.95 -6.90 9.55
CA LYS A 635 18.77 -7.22 10.37
C LYS A 635 17.44 -6.88 9.66
N ASN A 636 17.35 -5.69 9.07
CA ASN A 636 16.15 -5.22 8.38
C ASN A 636 16.06 -5.68 6.92
N TRP A 637 17.19 -6.17 6.36
CA TRP A 637 17.25 -6.72 5.01
C TRP A 637 16.60 -8.09 4.92
N LEU A 638 16.86 -8.98 5.89
CA LEU A 638 16.43 -10.37 5.82
C LEU A 638 14.90 -10.54 5.62
N PRO A 639 14.02 -9.79 6.31
CA PRO A 639 12.58 -9.84 6.04
C PRO A 639 12.19 -9.37 4.63
N ARG A 640 12.87 -8.34 4.09
CA ARG A 640 12.61 -7.86 2.72
C ARG A 640 13.04 -8.90 1.69
N TYR A 641 14.18 -9.54 1.91
CA TYR A 641 14.63 -10.66 1.09
C TYR A 641 13.65 -11.84 1.11
N ALA A 642 13.12 -12.18 2.30
CA ALA A 642 12.09 -13.21 2.42
C ALA A 642 10.83 -12.87 1.62
N ALA A 643 10.36 -11.62 1.68
CA ALA A 643 9.17 -11.17 0.95
C ALA A 643 9.37 -11.21 -0.58
N ASP A 644 10.55 -10.83 -1.06
CA ASP A 644 10.89 -10.83 -2.48
C ASP A 644 10.99 -12.28 -3.03
N LEU A 645 11.59 -13.21 -2.26
CA LEU A 645 11.59 -14.65 -2.55
C LEU A 645 10.18 -15.27 -2.52
N GLU A 646 9.38 -14.93 -1.51
CA GLU A 646 8.01 -15.43 -1.36
C GLU A 646 7.12 -14.97 -2.51
N THR A 647 7.28 -13.73 -2.98
CA THR A 647 6.59 -13.22 -4.17
C THR A 647 6.90 -14.07 -5.40
N CYS A 648 8.19 -14.42 -5.60
CA CYS A 648 8.60 -15.31 -6.69
C CYS A 648 7.98 -16.71 -6.53
N ARG A 649 7.95 -17.26 -5.30
CA ARG A 649 7.34 -18.58 -5.02
C ARG A 649 5.83 -18.59 -5.24
N LEU A 650 5.10 -17.54 -4.89
CA LEU A 650 3.65 -17.46 -5.12
C LEU A 650 3.30 -17.48 -6.62
N ASN A 651 4.24 -17.06 -7.48
CA ASN A 651 4.16 -17.17 -8.93
C ASN A 651 4.69 -18.51 -9.49
N TYR A 652 4.90 -19.54 -8.67
CA TYR A 652 5.44 -20.83 -9.11
C TYR A 652 4.70 -21.40 -10.33
N GLY A 653 5.43 -21.62 -11.42
CA GLY A 653 4.90 -22.10 -12.70
C GLY A 653 4.11 -21.07 -13.52
N LYS A 654 3.94 -19.85 -13.00
CA LYS A 654 3.15 -18.75 -13.60
C LYS A 654 3.98 -17.50 -13.90
N TRP A 655 5.30 -17.57 -13.78
CA TRP A 655 6.21 -16.49 -14.17
C TRP A 655 6.01 -16.12 -15.63
N LYS A 656 6.03 -14.82 -15.92
CA LYS A 656 5.79 -14.25 -17.25
C LYS A 656 7.09 -13.94 -17.99
N SER A 657 8.17 -13.74 -17.26
CA SER A 657 9.48 -13.42 -17.82
C SER A 657 10.61 -13.77 -16.86
N PHE A 658 11.82 -13.98 -17.41
CA PHE A 658 13.02 -14.19 -16.61
C PHE A 658 13.43 -12.95 -15.80
N ASP A 659 12.98 -11.76 -16.21
CA ASP A 659 13.24 -10.50 -15.51
C ASP A 659 12.68 -10.50 -14.08
N GLU A 660 11.64 -11.31 -13.80
CA GLU A 660 11.13 -11.50 -12.44
C GLU A 660 12.23 -12.05 -11.50
N PHE A 661 13.09 -12.95 -11.99
CA PHE A 661 14.21 -13.48 -11.20
C PHE A 661 15.37 -12.48 -11.09
N LEU A 662 15.58 -11.65 -12.11
CA LEU A 662 16.60 -10.60 -12.08
C LEU A 662 16.30 -9.53 -11.02
N THR A 663 15.04 -9.37 -10.60
CA THR A 663 14.71 -8.46 -9.49
C THR A 663 15.44 -8.79 -8.19
N LEU A 664 15.83 -10.06 -7.99
CA LEU A 664 16.57 -10.52 -6.81
C LEU A 664 18.04 -10.05 -6.80
N ASN A 665 18.57 -9.57 -7.93
CA ASN A 665 19.95 -9.07 -8.03
C ASN A 665 20.24 -7.94 -7.05
N VAL A 666 19.21 -7.17 -6.67
CA VAL A 666 19.34 -6.09 -5.68
C VAL A 666 19.83 -6.59 -4.32
N HIS A 667 19.57 -7.85 -3.96
CA HIS A 667 20.07 -8.43 -2.72
C HIS A 667 21.58 -8.68 -2.79
N VAL A 668 22.13 -9.05 -3.95
CA VAL A 668 23.59 -9.16 -4.15
C VAL A 668 24.23 -7.79 -3.94
N GLU A 669 23.70 -6.76 -4.61
CA GLU A 669 24.18 -5.39 -4.45
C GLU A 669 24.10 -4.94 -2.99
N ARG A 670 22.98 -5.26 -2.31
CA ARG A 670 22.77 -4.88 -0.93
C ARG A 670 23.79 -5.48 0.03
N LEU A 671 24.20 -6.73 -0.19
CA LEU A 671 25.32 -7.34 0.55
C LEU A 671 26.65 -6.65 0.20
N MET A 672 26.92 -6.38 -1.08
CA MET A 672 28.13 -5.66 -1.50
C MET A 672 28.24 -4.26 -0.86
N TRP A 673 27.13 -3.53 -0.75
CA TRP A 673 27.09 -2.20 -0.14
C TRP A 673 27.53 -2.22 1.33
N GLN A 674 27.27 -3.31 2.08
CA GLN A 674 27.74 -3.44 3.47
C GLN A 674 29.27 -3.47 3.60
N PHE A 675 29.95 -3.82 2.52
CA PHE A 675 31.40 -3.84 2.43
C PHE A 675 31.92 -2.68 1.59
N GLY A 676 31.10 -1.67 1.31
CA GLY A 676 31.52 -0.49 0.58
C GLY A 676 31.86 -0.77 -0.88
N MET A 677 31.25 -1.78 -1.50
CA MET A 677 31.40 -2.10 -2.91
C MET A 677 30.10 -1.77 -3.65
N ILE A 678 30.17 -0.92 -4.67
CA ILE A 678 28.99 -0.42 -5.38
C ILE A 678 29.10 -0.80 -6.86
N PRO A 679 28.47 -1.90 -7.29
CA PRO A 679 28.48 -2.29 -8.69
C PRO A 679 27.56 -1.37 -9.52
N TRP A 680 28.00 -1.03 -10.73
CA TRP A 680 27.23 -0.25 -11.70
C TRP A 680 27.76 -0.48 -13.11
N SER A 681 27.05 0.02 -14.12
CA SER A 681 27.47 -0.09 -15.52
C SER A 681 27.46 1.28 -16.21
N ASN A 682 28.36 1.45 -17.16
CA ASN A 682 28.39 2.58 -18.07
C ASN A 682 28.68 2.12 -19.50
N HIS A 683 28.90 3.07 -20.41
CA HIS A 683 29.20 2.79 -21.83
C HIS A 683 30.53 2.04 -22.05
N GLU A 684 31.42 1.99 -21.07
CA GLU A 684 32.69 1.25 -21.13
C GLU A 684 32.58 -0.16 -20.53
N GLY A 685 31.49 -0.47 -19.83
CA GLY A 685 31.23 -1.79 -19.24
C GLY A 685 30.83 -1.74 -17.76
N MET A 686 31.00 -2.88 -17.09
CA MET A 686 30.72 -3.04 -15.66
C MET A 686 31.85 -2.42 -14.82
N ARG A 687 31.48 -1.75 -13.73
CA ARG A 687 32.40 -1.14 -12.74
C ARG A 687 31.93 -1.48 -11.32
N VAL A 688 32.88 -1.49 -10.38
CA VAL A 688 32.60 -1.61 -8.95
C VAL A 688 33.36 -0.51 -8.22
N GLU A 689 32.64 0.46 -7.68
CA GLU A 689 33.28 1.49 -6.86
C GLU A 689 33.60 0.95 -5.47
N VAL A 690 34.80 1.23 -4.99
CA VAL A 690 35.24 0.90 -3.64
C VAL A 690 35.77 2.18 -2.98
N PRO A 691 34.93 2.99 -2.30
CA PRO A 691 35.31 4.33 -1.84
C PRO A 691 36.42 4.28 -0.79
N LEU A 692 37.45 5.13 -0.89
CA LEU A 692 38.59 5.16 0.06
C LEU A 692 38.18 5.32 1.53
N GLY A 693 37.11 6.09 1.78
CA GLY A 693 36.59 6.34 3.13
C GLY A 693 36.23 5.07 3.91
N THR A 694 35.93 3.98 3.20
CA THR A 694 35.53 2.69 3.79
C THR A 694 36.68 1.92 4.45
N ASP A 695 37.93 2.34 4.24
CA ASP A 695 39.15 1.79 4.88
C ASP A 695 39.98 2.88 5.59
N ALA A 696 39.44 4.09 5.74
CA ALA A 696 40.20 5.24 6.21
C ALA A 696 40.86 5.02 7.58
N GLU A 697 40.14 4.39 8.53
CA GLU A 697 40.68 4.07 9.86
C GLU A 697 41.86 3.10 9.80
N ALA A 698 41.75 2.03 9.01
CA ALA A 698 42.80 1.02 8.86
C ALA A 698 44.06 1.62 8.19
N LEU A 699 43.86 2.40 7.13
CA LEU A 699 44.95 3.07 6.40
C LEU A 699 45.66 4.11 7.27
N MET A 700 44.93 4.86 8.10
CA MET A 700 45.54 5.77 9.08
C MET A 700 46.34 5.01 10.14
N GLY A 701 45.86 3.85 10.59
CA GLY A 701 46.59 2.95 11.49
C GLY A 701 47.92 2.48 10.92
N ASP A 702 47.93 2.01 9.67
CA ASP A 702 49.14 1.56 8.97
C ASP A 702 50.15 2.70 8.74
N ALA A 703 49.66 3.91 8.43
CA ALA A 703 50.48 5.11 8.29
C ALA A 703 51.14 5.52 9.62
N LEU A 704 50.43 5.42 10.74
CA LEU A 704 50.99 5.70 12.07
C LEU A 704 52.00 4.63 12.51
N ALA A 705 51.73 3.35 12.23
CA ALA A 705 52.62 2.25 12.55
C ALA A 705 53.96 2.31 11.77
N SER A 706 53.90 2.68 10.49
CA SER A 706 55.09 2.87 9.65
C SER A 706 55.95 4.08 10.07
N GLN A 707 55.33 5.16 10.58
CA GLN A 707 56.07 6.30 11.17
C GLN A 707 56.73 5.96 12.52
N GLY A 708 56.15 5.05 13.32
CA GLY A 708 56.74 4.55 14.57
C GLY A 708 57.97 3.66 14.37
N GLN A 709 58.05 2.95 13.23
CA GLN A 709 59.21 2.10 12.90
C GLN A 709 60.43 2.91 12.43
N HIS A 710 60.22 4.07 11.79
CA HIS A 710 61.31 4.96 11.36
C HIS A 710 61.87 5.88 12.46
N SER A 711 61.21 5.98 13.61
CA SER A 711 61.69 6.73 14.79
C SER A 711 62.49 5.87 15.79
N SER A 712 62.68 4.59 15.48
CA SER A 712 63.32 3.58 16.34
C SER A 712 64.63 3.04 15.77
N THR A 713 65.42 3.87 15.08
CA THR A 713 66.81 3.51 14.69
C THR A 713 67.70 4.74 14.90
N PRO A 714 68.69 4.69 15.83
CA PRO A 714 69.57 5.83 16.11
C PRO A 714 70.56 6.13 14.99
#